data_AF-A0A9P1CN49-F1
#
_entry.id   AF-A0A9P1CN49-F1
#
_cell.length_a   1.000
_cell.length_b   1.000
_cell.length_c   1.000
_cell.angle_alpha   90.00
_cell.angle_beta   90.00
_cell.angle_gamma   90.00
#
_symmetry.space_group_name_H-M   'P 1'
#
loop_
_entity.id
_entity.type
_entity.pdbx_description
1 polymer ?
#
loop_
_entity_poly.entity_id
_entity_poly.type
_entity_poly.pdbx_seq_one_letter_code
_entity_poly.pdbx_strand_id
1 'polypeptide(L)'
;MMWMHVEDSNNQMPESEWQAAPMTWMQDEDSNNQMPESEWQATPMMCLLVDCGLMEKQNMRGGLRPRRARGQQLLVDEAVEILNSKASALAEDGTLPVAVLFEKSNWLKMRFRTPADLARALSHFGQTLIVDQHTGTVRFCTFFERLVGLCEMLLREQNGSVLTLAMAVNVPAMQSLFAQEQEKSDKDLEQKSEQVETLRLALEYAEILQVMPSDEGRDFDFIDWRSPAEILLGPAETVLSSRSEASSVVEAEGEVSLALLLEDPVICRMLERAGINSSQALAGLQSALQISHDFELDSAGLSCRRKGQEPEEPGRSAPAQQEEDAEAPRGYHRRRAGVIPSDKDAVELRKLLQHYFQPFNLQHNRVLMMMLQASIRRSHGQYAGSEWKPYFTIKDICLMPRIKEVLNRYCFDGQKGLLAAAVDVEDEEMPVRVCFEAKDAKGMCAQRMLWLELPYTPIFRYFQTARRCKEVQVLLEPKIDTRLKVEALSPKSFLVMSYSVSSDLSYCGSPKADELIEATARGDLDPNALFWETRLQKIKRQLLWHAADIICVQGIHSVGERARCSETNTRWFSSYSYNDPTVNHLASLYRELAKKNYGVVFMPTLKQPGSAQIHCGNAVFWKRTRWQMERYWDAGKGALCVELTSKLQGPDVLVCCSRAGNVYAEEWGKNFSNEELITQPADSSATCVAAPLWQEIAEEHLLVINLEGEGGQARRDHIYREFEKVGLEGRFRFWPAINFKNSTRLAKETNRKECPCDSKVGCALSHREIYEMMLYEKWACATIFEDDVGWPPTSVVG
;
A
#
# COMPACT_ATOMS: atom_id res chain seq x y z
N MET A 1 -49.70 45.10 19.41
CA MET A 1 -50.26 44.28 20.52
C MET A 1 -49.05 43.69 21.24
N MET A 2 -48.55 44.36 22.29
CA MET A 2 -48.91 44.17 23.72
C MET A 2 -48.32 42.87 24.29
N TRP A 3 -47.42 42.80 25.29
CA TRP A 3 -46.58 43.72 26.09
C TRP A 3 -45.57 42.85 26.91
N MET A 4 -44.34 43.36 27.18
CA MET A 4 -43.44 43.27 28.38
C MET A 4 -43.13 41.92 29.10
N HIS A 5 -42.06 41.65 29.86
CA HIS A 5 -40.92 42.34 30.52
C HIS A 5 -39.81 41.27 30.81
N VAL A 6 -38.50 41.54 30.63
CA VAL A 6 -37.45 41.89 31.62
C VAL A 6 -37.25 40.94 32.80
N GLU A 7 -36.06 40.32 32.90
CA GLU A 7 -35.17 40.47 34.07
C GLU A 7 -33.72 40.02 33.76
N ASP A 8 -32.78 40.92 34.07
CA ASP A 8 -31.34 40.69 34.15
C ASP A 8 -30.97 39.96 35.45
N SER A 9 -29.93 39.15 35.44
CA SER A 9 -29.03 39.03 36.60
C SER A 9 -27.64 38.51 36.22
N ASN A 10 -26.65 39.36 36.45
CA ASN A 10 -25.24 39.04 36.60
C ASN A 10 -25.02 37.94 37.65
N ASN A 11 -24.14 36.98 37.38
CA ASN A 11 -23.14 36.57 38.37
C ASN A 11 -21.91 35.91 37.73
N GLN A 12 -20.74 36.32 38.25
CA GLN A 12 -19.40 35.93 37.83
C GLN A 12 -18.94 34.60 38.44
N MET A 13 -18.17 33.85 37.64
CA MET A 13 -17.08 32.89 37.97
C MET A 13 -17.42 31.54 38.68
N PRO A 14 -16.52 30.52 38.65
CA PRO A 14 -15.19 30.42 38.02
C PRO A 14 -14.92 29.13 37.18
N GLU A 15 -13.75 29.15 36.53
CA GLU A 15 -13.02 28.01 35.98
C GLU A 15 -12.72 26.91 37.02
N SER A 16 -12.91 25.63 36.65
CA SER A 16 -12.06 24.53 37.11
C SER A 16 -12.19 23.27 36.23
N GLU A 17 -11.02 22.81 35.77
CA GLU A 17 -10.57 21.40 35.72
C GLU A 17 -11.52 20.31 35.21
N TRP A 18 -11.33 19.90 33.94
CA TRP A 18 -11.73 18.57 33.47
C TRP A 18 -10.53 17.63 33.55
N GLN A 19 -10.47 16.85 34.63
CA GLN A 19 -9.66 15.64 34.71
C GLN A 19 -10.47 14.43 34.21
N ALA A 20 -9.80 13.61 33.41
CA ALA A 20 -10.31 12.39 32.84
C ALA A 20 -10.58 11.31 33.91
N ALA A 21 -11.75 10.70 33.84
CA ALA A 21 -12.09 9.50 34.61
C ALA A 21 -11.77 8.23 33.78
N PRO A 22 -11.10 7.21 34.35
CA PRO A 22 -10.97 5.90 33.72
C PRO A 22 -12.18 5.01 34.06
N MET A 23 -12.78 4.41 33.04
CA MET A 23 -13.82 3.39 33.17
C MET A 23 -13.19 2.02 33.46
N THR A 24 -13.43 1.49 34.66
CA THR A 24 -13.20 0.10 35.07
C THR A 24 -14.42 -0.74 34.72
N TRP A 25 -14.22 -1.86 34.02
CA TRP A 25 -15.25 -2.88 33.80
C TRP A 25 -15.21 -3.95 34.87
N MET A 26 -16.39 -4.26 35.39
CA MET A 26 -16.72 -5.35 36.30
C MET A 26 -16.48 -6.72 35.64
N GLN A 27 -15.86 -7.63 36.38
CA GLN A 27 -15.97 -9.07 36.18
C GLN A 27 -16.99 -9.61 37.17
N ASP A 28 -17.96 -10.38 36.67
CA ASP A 28 -18.91 -11.13 37.48
C ASP A 28 -18.20 -12.28 38.22
N GLU A 29 -18.60 -12.43 39.48
CA GLU A 29 -18.21 -13.50 40.39
C GLU A 29 -18.96 -14.80 40.09
N ASP A 30 -18.25 -15.93 40.21
CA ASP A 30 -18.86 -17.17 40.67
C ASP A 30 -17.91 -17.92 41.63
N SER A 31 -18.22 -17.73 42.91
CA SER A 31 -18.28 -18.68 44.03
C SER A 31 -17.12 -19.64 44.43
N ASN A 32 -16.80 -19.55 45.73
CA ASN A 32 -16.33 -20.57 46.69
C ASN A 32 -14.83 -20.94 46.79
N ASN A 33 -14.13 -20.37 47.78
CA ASN A 33 -13.84 -21.10 49.03
C ASN A 33 -13.23 -20.21 50.13
N GLN A 34 -13.64 -20.48 51.36
CA GLN A 34 -13.31 -19.81 52.62
C GLN A 34 -11.87 -20.06 53.09
N MET A 35 -11.22 -19.05 53.70
CA MET A 35 -10.75 -19.03 55.12
C MET A 35 -9.81 -17.82 55.40
N PRO A 36 -9.64 -17.42 56.68
CA PRO A 36 -9.66 -16.01 57.08
C PRO A 36 -8.30 -15.42 57.51
N GLU A 37 -8.32 -14.08 57.55
CA GLU A 37 -7.73 -13.15 58.52
C GLU A 37 -6.36 -13.47 59.15
N SER A 38 -5.40 -12.57 58.92
CA SER A 38 -4.82 -11.78 60.01
C SER A 38 -4.06 -10.58 59.47
N GLU A 39 -4.54 -9.40 59.91
CA GLU A 39 -3.80 -8.25 60.43
C GLU A 39 -2.35 -8.06 59.96
N TRP A 40 -2.02 -6.88 59.42
CA TRP A 40 -0.95 -6.04 59.98
C TRP A 40 -1.19 -4.57 59.61
N GLN A 41 -1.25 -3.75 60.66
CA GLN A 41 -1.37 -2.30 60.65
C GLN A 41 -0.08 -1.61 60.17
N ALA A 42 -0.26 -0.37 59.69
CA ALA A 42 0.76 0.66 59.50
C ALA A 42 1.67 0.81 60.74
N THR A 43 2.91 1.30 60.69
CA THR A 43 3.39 2.61 60.18
C THR A 43 4.94 2.64 60.32
N PRO A 44 5.65 3.69 59.84
CA PRO A 44 7.04 3.65 59.36
C PRO A 44 8.08 4.02 60.41
N MET A 45 9.37 3.69 60.17
CA MET A 45 10.47 4.56 60.63
C MET A 45 11.83 4.27 59.98
N MET A 46 12.46 5.38 59.58
CA MET A 46 13.87 5.76 59.73
C MET A 46 15.02 4.92 59.16
N CYS A 47 15.79 5.62 58.33
CA CYS A 47 17.20 5.47 58.05
C CYS A 47 18.05 5.13 59.30
N LEU A 48 18.96 4.18 59.13
CA LEU A 48 20.27 4.20 59.78
C LEU A 48 21.36 3.90 58.74
N LEU A 49 22.25 4.88 58.58
CA LEU A 49 23.58 4.75 58.01
C LEU A 49 24.45 3.93 58.96
N VAL A 50 25.26 3.02 58.41
CA VAL A 50 26.50 2.54 59.04
C VAL A 50 27.60 2.54 57.97
N ASP A 51 28.59 3.41 58.22
CA ASP A 51 29.98 3.49 57.73
C ASP A 51 30.72 2.12 57.78
N CYS A 52 31.81 1.79 57.10
CA CYS A 52 32.90 2.56 56.48
C CYS A 52 33.77 1.56 55.67
N GLY A 53 34.53 2.04 54.69
CA GLY A 53 35.53 1.20 54.00
C GLY A 53 36.33 1.90 52.91
N LEU A 54 37.19 2.85 53.32
CA LEU A 54 38.24 3.56 52.58
C LEU A 54 38.88 2.81 51.38
N MET A 55 39.02 3.51 50.24
CA MET A 55 40.27 3.60 49.47
C MET A 55 40.26 4.84 48.55
N GLU A 56 41.22 5.71 48.84
CA GLU A 56 41.94 6.71 48.03
C GLU A 56 41.20 7.76 47.17
N LYS A 57 41.25 9.00 47.69
CA LYS A 57 41.13 10.25 46.95
C LYS A 57 42.36 10.45 46.05
N GLN A 58 42.18 10.41 44.73
CA GLN A 58 42.96 11.24 43.82
C GLN A 58 42.10 12.40 43.32
N ASN A 59 42.46 13.60 43.76
CA ASN A 59 42.08 14.86 43.13
C ASN A 59 42.70 14.92 41.73
N MET A 60 41.91 15.24 40.69
CA MET A 60 42.27 16.20 39.64
C MET A 60 41.08 16.42 38.69
N ARG A 61 40.48 17.61 38.82
CA ARG A 61 39.95 18.47 37.74
C ARG A 61 39.33 17.80 36.50
N GLY A 62 37.99 17.77 36.49
CA GLY A 62 37.24 18.65 35.60
C GLY A 62 37.29 18.39 34.09
N GLY A 63 36.70 17.27 33.66
CA GLY A 63 36.02 17.17 32.38
C GLY A 63 34.66 16.51 32.62
N LEU A 64 33.56 17.25 32.44
CA LEU A 64 32.21 16.70 32.50
C LEU A 64 32.04 15.69 31.35
N ARG A 65 32.39 14.42 31.59
CA ARG A 65 31.97 13.35 30.68
C ARG A 65 30.44 13.22 30.80
N PRO A 66 29.70 13.18 29.68
CA PRO A 66 28.25 13.14 29.71
C PRO A 66 27.76 11.88 30.44
N ARG A 67 26.79 12.05 31.37
CA ARG A 67 26.14 10.96 32.13
C ARG A 67 25.67 9.76 31.27
N ARG A 68 25.42 9.98 29.97
CA ARG A 68 25.05 8.93 29.00
C ARG A 68 26.16 7.89 28.77
N ALA A 69 27.43 8.28 28.80
CA ALA A 69 28.54 7.36 28.52
C ALA A 69 28.71 6.27 29.59
N ARG A 70 28.41 6.57 30.87
CA ARG A 70 28.49 5.56 31.95
C ARG A 70 27.45 4.45 31.81
N GLY A 71 26.22 4.80 31.46
CA GLY A 71 25.14 3.80 31.32
C GLY A 71 25.35 2.86 30.13
N GLN A 72 26.04 3.35 29.09
CA GLN A 72 26.40 2.56 27.90
C GLN A 72 27.55 1.58 28.19
N GLN A 73 28.59 2.02 28.90
CA GLN A 73 29.69 1.12 29.27
C GLN A 73 29.21 0.00 30.22
N LEU A 74 28.38 0.34 31.21
CA LEU A 74 27.79 -0.64 32.13
C LEU A 74 27.00 -1.74 31.41
N LEU A 75 26.32 -1.40 30.30
CA LEU A 75 25.59 -2.39 29.50
C LEU A 75 26.51 -3.42 28.87
N VAL A 76 27.64 -2.97 28.31
CA VAL A 76 28.64 -3.86 27.70
C VAL A 76 29.35 -4.66 28.77
N ASP A 77 29.79 -4.02 29.85
CA ASP A 77 30.51 -4.68 30.94
C ASP A 77 29.68 -5.83 31.53
N GLU A 78 28.37 -5.61 31.77
CA GLU A 78 27.44 -6.62 32.25
C GLU A 78 27.30 -7.79 31.25
N ALA A 79 27.12 -7.48 29.95
CA ALA A 79 27.01 -8.51 28.92
C ALA A 79 28.29 -9.33 28.78
N VAL A 80 29.45 -8.69 28.85
CA VAL A 80 30.78 -9.31 28.82
C VAL A 80 31.00 -10.19 30.05
N GLU A 81 30.62 -9.71 31.25
CA GLU A 81 30.71 -10.49 32.49
C GLU A 81 29.88 -11.77 32.40
N ILE A 82 28.65 -11.68 31.90
CA ILE A 82 27.79 -12.85 31.74
C ILE A 82 28.36 -13.82 30.70
N LEU A 83 28.83 -13.33 29.54
CA LEU A 83 29.45 -14.16 28.52
C LEU A 83 30.69 -14.90 29.05
N ASN A 84 31.57 -14.20 29.76
CA ASN A 84 32.74 -14.81 30.41
C ASN A 84 32.36 -15.85 31.46
N SER A 85 31.31 -15.59 32.26
CA SER A 85 30.82 -16.53 33.27
C SER A 85 30.18 -17.80 32.68
N LYS A 86 29.84 -17.78 31.38
CA LYS A 86 29.10 -18.82 30.67
C LYS A 86 29.89 -19.48 29.54
N ALA A 87 31.22 -19.45 29.59
CA ALA A 87 32.07 -20.10 28.59
C ALA A 87 31.69 -21.56 28.26
N SER A 88 31.16 -22.33 29.24
CA SER A 88 30.71 -23.72 29.03
C SER A 88 29.33 -23.90 28.40
N ALA A 89 28.54 -22.82 28.27
CA ALA A 89 27.20 -22.81 27.70
C ALA A 89 27.12 -22.09 26.35
N LEU A 90 28.26 -21.62 25.83
CA LEU A 90 28.36 -21.08 24.48
C LEU A 90 28.19 -22.21 23.47
N ALA A 91 27.57 -21.91 22.33
CA ALA A 91 27.61 -22.80 21.18
C ALA A 91 29.06 -22.94 20.64
N GLU A 92 29.29 -23.88 19.73
CA GLU A 92 30.63 -24.14 19.16
C GLU A 92 31.24 -22.91 18.48
N ASP A 93 30.41 -21.99 17.98
CA ASP A 93 30.79 -20.72 17.37
C ASP A 93 30.96 -19.57 18.38
N GLY A 94 30.86 -19.84 19.68
CA GLY A 94 30.97 -18.86 20.75
C GLY A 94 29.71 -18.00 20.95
N THR A 95 28.58 -18.34 20.33
CA THR A 95 27.32 -17.58 20.48
C THR A 95 26.54 -17.95 21.73
N LEU A 96 25.82 -16.96 22.26
CA LEU A 96 24.87 -17.08 23.36
C LEU A 96 23.54 -16.41 22.97
N PRO A 97 22.37 -17.02 23.20
CA PRO A 97 21.10 -16.35 22.99
C PRO A 97 20.96 -15.10 23.88
N VAL A 98 20.54 -13.97 23.32
CA VAL A 98 20.34 -12.71 24.04
C VAL A 98 19.27 -12.85 25.13
N ALA A 99 18.30 -13.76 24.95
CA ALA A 99 17.34 -14.11 25.99
C ALA A 99 18.03 -14.61 27.27
N VAL A 100 19.13 -15.35 27.16
CA VAL A 100 19.90 -15.83 28.33
C VAL A 100 20.59 -14.67 29.05
N LEU A 101 21.18 -13.72 28.31
CA LEU A 101 21.71 -12.48 28.91
C LEU A 101 20.61 -11.72 29.67
N PHE A 102 19.47 -11.53 29.00
CA PHE A 102 18.32 -10.81 29.54
C PHE A 102 17.78 -11.47 30.81
N GLU A 103 17.72 -12.80 30.85
CA GLU A 103 17.24 -13.54 32.01
C GLU A 103 18.17 -13.48 33.22
N LYS A 104 19.47 -13.33 33.00
CA LYS A 104 20.49 -13.43 34.05
C LYS A 104 20.72 -12.13 34.81
N SER A 105 20.53 -10.98 34.17
CA SER A 105 20.71 -9.68 34.84
C SER A 105 19.37 -9.02 35.15
N ASN A 106 19.07 -8.87 36.45
CA ASN A 106 17.91 -8.09 36.90
C ASN A 106 18.01 -6.62 36.46
N TRP A 107 19.23 -6.09 36.34
CA TRP A 107 19.46 -4.74 35.83
C TRP A 107 19.03 -4.61 34.37
N LEU A 108 19.38 -5.58 33.51
CA LEU A 108 18.94 -5.60 32.11
C LEU A 108 17.41 -5.70 32.00
N LYS A 109 16.76 -6.52 32.83
CA LYS A 109 15.29 -6.63 32.88
C LYS A 109 14.59 -5.34 33.30
N MET A 110 15.18 -4.59 34.23
CA MET A 110 14.65 -3.28 34.61
C MET A 110 14.81 -2.24 33.50
N ARG A 111 15.84 -2.39 32.65
CA ARG A 111 16.18 -1.40 31.62
C ARG A 111 15.51 -1.64 30.28
N PHE A 112 15.31 -2.90 29.90
CA PHE A 112 14.75 -3.31 28.61
C PHE A 112 13.50 -4.15 28.84
N ARG A 113 12.47 -3.98 28.00
CA ARG A 113 11.21 -4.71 28.15
C ARG A 113 11.30 -6.12 27.59
N THR A 114 12.13 -6.32 26.57
CA THR A 114 12.27 -7.59 25.85
C THR A 114 13.72 -7.90 25.51
N PRO A 115 14.09 -9.18 25.27
CA PRO A 115 15.39 -9.55 24.73
C PRO A 115 15.72 -8.88 23.38
N ALA A 116 14.70 -8.60 22.55
CA ALA A 116 14.89 -7.91 21.28
C ALA A 116 15.32 -6.44 21.48
N ASP A 117 14.76 -5.76 22.50
CA ASP A 117 15.19 -4.40 22.85
C ASP A 117 16.64 -4.39 23.36
N LEU A 118 17.04 -5.42 24.12
CA LEU A 118 18.42 -5.61 24.55
C LEU A 118 19.35 -5.86 23.36
N ALA A 119 18.98 -6.75 22.43
CA ALA A 119 19.76 -7.04 21.23
C ALA A 119 20.00 -5.75 20.40
N ARG A 120 18.95 -4.96 20.23
CA ARG A 120 19.03 -3.66 19.55
C ARG A 120 19.99 -2.71 20.27
N ALA A 121 19.93 -2.63 21.60
CA ALA A 121 20.84 -1.80 22.38
C ALA A 121 22.30 -2.27 22.27
N LEU A 122 22.55 -3.58 22.42
CA LEU A 122 23.88 -4.16 22.33
C LEU A 122 24.50 -4.04 20.92
N SER A 123 23.69 -4.04 19.86
CA SER A 123 24.19 -3.89 18.49
C SER A 123 24.88 -2.56 18.20
N HIS A 124 24.71 -1.55 19.07
CA HIS A 124 25.43 -0.28 18.98
C HIS A 124 26.90 -0.38 19.48
N PHE A 125 27.29 -1.52 20.06
CA PHE A 125 28.61 -1.77 20.67
C PHE A 125 29.45 -2.78 19.88
N GLY A 126 29.44 -2.65 18.55
CA GLY A 126 30.09 -3.57 17.61
C GLY A 126 31.61 -3.73 17.73
N GLN A 127 32.28 -2.98 18.62
CA GLN A 127 33.72 -3.11 18.85
C GLN A 127 34.08 -4.30 19.76
N THR A 128 33.15 -4.77 20.59
CA THR A 128 33.43 -5.84 21.57
C THR A 128 32.51 -7.04 21.37
N LEU A 129 31.26 -6.79 20.98
CA LEU A 129 30.24 -7.82 20.82
C LEU A 129 29.64 -7.77 19.41
N ILE A 130 29.44 -8.94 18.83
CA ILE A 130 28.61 -9.11 17.63
C ILE A 130 27.25 -9.59 18.08
N VAL A 131 26.22 -8.85 17.70
CA VAL A 131 24.83 -9.17 18.01
C VAL A 131 24.08 -9.46 16.72
N ASP A 132 23.64 -10.69 16.55
CA ASP A 132 22.73 -11.05 15.48
C ASP A 132 21.29 -10.87 15.97
N GLN A 133 20.67 -9.76 15.55
CA GLN A 133 19.28 -9.46 15.88
C GLN A 133 18.28 -10.45 15.27
N HIS A 134 18.63 -11.16 14.20
CA HIS A 134 17.72 -12.11 13.53
C HIS A 134 17.67 -13.44 14.29
N THR A 135 18.84 -14.00 14.62
CA THR A 135 18.91 -15.21 15.45
C THR A 135 18.71 -14.92 16.93
N GLY A 136 18.80 -13.64 17.32
CA GLY A 136 18.71 -13.21 18.71
C GLY A 136 19.90 -13.71 19.52
N THR A 137 21.09 -13.74 18.93
CA THR A 137 22.33 -14.24 19.56
C THR A 137 23.39 -13.14 19.69
N VAL A 138 24.35 -13.36 20.58
CA VAL A 138 25.47 -12.47 20.83
C VAL A 138 26.74 -13.27 21.11
N ARG A 139 27.87 -12.80 20.59
CA ARG A 139 29.20 -13.36 20.86
C ARG A 139 30.26 -12.26 20.97
N PHE A 140 31.44 -12.62 21.45
CA PHE A 140 32.61 -11.76 21.37
C PHE A 140 33.05 -11.55 19.91
N CYS A 141 33.52 -10.34 19.60
CA CYS A 141 34.27 -10.11 18.37
C CYS A 141 35.56 -10.92 18.42
N THR A 142 35.85 -11.66 17.36
CA THR A 142 37.17 -12.27 17.16
C THR A 142 38.24 -11.19 17.04
N PHE A 143 39.50 -11.59 17.18
CA PHE A 143 40.61 -10.67 16.96
C PHE A 143 40.56 -10.02 15.56
N PHE A 144 40.34 -10.82 14.52
CA PHE A 144 40.24 -10.37 13.12
C PHE A 144 39.11 -9.35 12.93
N GLU A 145 37.92 -9.62 13.48
CA GLU A 145 36.78 -8.69 13.39
C GLU A 145 37.05 -7.37 14.11
N ARG A 146 37.79 -7.38 15.23
CA ARG A 146 38.20 -6.16 15.92
C ARG A 146 39.18 -5.33 15.07
N LEU A 147 40.13 -5.97 14.39
CA LEU A 147 41.04 -5.28 13.46
C LEU A 147 40.26 -4.62 12.30
N VAL A 148 39.32 -5.35 11.70
CA VAL A 148 38.47 -4.84 10.60
C VAL A 148 37.60 -3.68 11.09
N GLY A 149 36.95 -3.82 12.25
CA GLY A 149 36.10 -2.77 12.82
C GLY A 149 36.87 -1.47 13.12
N LEU A 150 38.14 -1.57 13.55
CA LEU A 150 39.00 -0.39 13.70
C LEU A 150 39.34 0.24 12.34
N CYS A 151 39.59 -0.54 11.30
CA CYS A 151 39.84 -0.01 9.96
C CYS A 151 38.61 0.70 9.38
N GLU A 152 37.40 0.14 9.58
CA GLU A 152 36.15 0.80 9.19
C GLU A 152 36.00 2.17 9.88
N MET A 153 36.27 2.23 11.18
CA MET A 153 36.23 3.47 11.94
C MET A 153 37.24 4.48 11.41
N LEU A 154 38.49 4.07 11.20
CA LEU A 154 39.56 4.93 10.67
C LEU A 154 39.21 5.47 9.27
N LEU A 155 38.68 4.63 8.37
CA LEU A 155 38.27 5.08 7.04
C LEU A 155 37.13 6.10 7.09
N ARG A 156 36.15 5.93 7.99
CA ARG A 156 35.09 6.92 8.19
C ARG A 156 35.63 8.26 8.71
N GLU A 157 36.63 8.24 9.58
CA GLU A 157 37.25 9.46 10.13
C GLU A 157 38.12 10.20 9.10
N GLN A 158 38.72 9.47 8.16
CA GLN A 158 39.68 10.00 7.19
C GLN A 158 39.02 10.82 6.05
N ASN A 159 37.68 10.86 5.90
CA ASN A 159 36.97 11.70 4.91
C ASN A 159 37.59 11.68 3.49
N GLY A 160 38.07 10.52 3.04
CA GLY A 160 38.67 10.34 1.72
C GLY A 160 40.20 10.49 1.63
N SER A 161 40.92 10.67 2.75
CA SER A 161 42.37 10.44 2.75
C SER A 161 42.70 8.96 2.72
N VAL A 162 43.80 8.66 2.03
CA VAL A 162 44.26 7.30 1.76
C VAL A 162 44.79 6.64 3.06
N LEU A 163 44.24 5.49 3.43
CA LEU A 163 44.68 4.69 4.57
C LEU A 163 45.58 3.54 4.08
N THR A 164 46.88 3.58 4.39
CA THR A 164 47.78 2.44 4.12
C THR A 164 47.70 1.39 5.24
N LEU A 165 48.03 0.13 4.94
CA LEU A 165 48.20 -0.90 5.98
C LEU A 165 49.20 -0.45 7.06
N ALA A 166 50.31 0.14 6.66
CA ALA A 166 51.33 0.63 7.58
C ALA A 166 50.80 1.75 8.49
N MET A 167 49.98 2.66 7.97
CA MET A 167 49.33 3.70 8.80
C MET A 167 48.35 3.08 9.79
N ALA A 168 47.51 2.14 9.34
CA ALA A 168 46.52 1.49 10.18
C ALA A 168 47.16 0.71 11.34
N VAL A 169 48.22 -0.06 11.07
CA VAL A 169 48.96 -0.81 12.10
C VAL A 169 49.58 0.13 13.14
N ASN A 170 50.08 1.30 12.74
CA ASN A 170 50.70 2.25 13.68
C ASN A 170 49.69 3.06 14.52
N VAL A 171 48.37 2.90 14.32
CA VAL A 171 47.36 3.55 15.16
C VAL A 171 47.43 2.98 16.59
N PRO A 172 47.43 3.82 17.64
CA PRO A 172 47.56 3.35 19.03
C PRO A 172 46.52 2.30 19.45
N ALA A 173 45.28 2.43 18.98
CA ALA A 173 44.22 1.44 19.22
C ALA A 173 44.53 0.08 18.59
N MET A 174 45.10 0.08 17.38
CA MET A 174 45.51 -1.13 16.67
C MET A 174 46.69 -1.80 17.36
N GLN A 175 47.71 -1.01 17.75
CA GLN A 175 48.85 -1.48 18.53
C GLN A 175 48.41 -2.10 19.87
N SER A 176 47.42 -1.52 20.53
CA SER A 176 46.86 -2.08 21.77
C SER A 176 46.18 -3.43 21.54
N LEU A 177 45.53 -3.65 20.39
CA LEU A 177 44.95 -4.96 20.07
C LEU A 177 46.02 -6.00 19.78
N PHE A 178 47.04 -5.66 18.99
CA PHE A 178 48.17 -6.57 18.74
C PHE A 178 48.92 -6.94 20.02
N ALA A 179 49.11 -5.98 20.94
CA ALA A 179 49.75 -6.23 22.22
C ALA A 179 48.93 -7.12 23.17
N GLN A 180 47.60 -7.21 22.98
CA GLN A 180 46.74 -8.11 23.75
C GLN A 180 46.87 -9.57 23.29
N GLU A 181 47.11 -9.80 21.99
CA GLU A 181 47.27 -11.16 21.44
C GLU A 181 48.70 -11.69 21.48
N GLN A 182 49.71 -10.81 21.35
CA GLN A 182 51.10 -11.25 21.37
C GLN A 182 51.61 -11.40 22.81
N GLU A 183 51.73 -12.64 23.29
CA GLU A 183 52.51 -12.95 24.49
C GLU A 183 53.97 -12.50 24.26
N LYS A 184 54.40 -11.50 25.06
CA LYS A 184 55.73 -10.86 25.13
C LYS A 184 56.85 -11.58 24.34
N SER A 185 57.04 -11.20 23.08
CA SER A 185 58.19 -11.58 22.26
C SER A 185 59.06 -10.34 22.03
N ASP A 186 60.36 -10.40 22.38
CA ASP A 186 61.30 -9.27 22.41
C ASP A 186 61.86 -8.85 21.02
N LYS A 187 61.16 -9.13 19.91
CA LYS A 187 61.66 -8.86 18.54
C LYS A 187 60.83 -7.80 17.78
N ASP A 188 61.07 -6.53 18.08
CA ASP A 188 60.31 -5.37 17.56
C ASP A 188 60.20 -5.24 16.02
N LEU A 189 61.19 -5.66 15.25
CA LEU A 189 61.22 -5.44 13.78
C LEU A 189 60.51 -6.54 12.97
N GLU A 190 60.69 -7.81 13.33
CA GLU A 190 59.93 -8.93 12.73
C GLU A 190 58.44 -8.79 13.06
N GLN A 191 58.12 -8.27 14.25
CA GLN A 191 56.77 -8.08 14.75
C GLN A 191 55.93 -7.12 13.89
N LYS A 192 56.50 -6.00 13.39
CA LYS A 192 55.73 -5.06 12.56
C LYS A 192 55.32 -5.65 11.21
N SER A 193 56.20 -6.42 10.58
CA SER A 193 55.89 -7.09 9.31
C SER A 193 54.79 -8.13 9.49
N GLU A 194 54.84 -8.88 10.60
CA GLU A 194 53.83 -9.87 10.96
C GLU A 194 52.48 -9.22 11.27
N GLN A 195 52.46 -8.08 11.98
CA GLN A 195 51.24 -7.31 12.23
C GLN A 195 50.57 -6.81 10.94
N VAL A 196 51.37 -6.32 9.98
CA VAL A 196 50.86 -5.91 8.66
C VAL A 196 50.26 -7.08 7.92
N GLU A 197 50.92 -8.24 7.91
CA GLU A 197 50.42 -9.44 7.25
C GLU A 197 49.14 -9.97 7.91
N THR A 198 49.09 -9.94 9.24
CA THR A 198 47.91 -10.34 10.01
C THR A 198 46.72 -9.43 9.72
N LEU A 199 46.95 -8.11 9.63
CA LEU A 199 45.91 -7.17 9.24
C LEU A 199 45.46 -7.38 7.78
N ARG A 200 46.40 -7.65 6.87
CA ARG A 200 46.11 -7.96 5.46
C ARG A 200 45.20 -9.18 5.36
N LEU A 201 45.54 -10.27 6.04
CA LEU A 201 44.71 -11.48 6.12
C LEU A 201 43.32 -11.16 6.69
N ALA A 202 43.23 -10.33 7.73
CA ALA A 202 41.93 -9.94 8.28
C ALA A 202 41.06 -9.14 7.31
N LEU A 203 41.66 -8.28 6.50
CA LEU A 203 40.96 -7.48 5.50
C LEU A 203 40.61 -8.28 4.24
N GLU A 204 41.35 -9.33 3.91
CA GLU A 204 41.04 -10.23 2.79
C GLU A 204 39.65 -10.89 2.96
N TYR A 205 39.34 -11.30 4.19
CA TYR A 205 38.04 -11.87 4.55
C TYR A 205 37.01 -10.83 5.02
N ALA A 206 37.35 -9.54 5.00
CA ALA A 206 36.40 -8.50 5.39
C ALA A 206 35.29 -8.33 4.35
N GLU A 207 34.06 -8.24 4.82
CA GLU A 207 32.86 -8.14 3.97
C GLU A 207 32.78 -6.82 3.19
N ILE A 208 33.27 -5.72 3.77
CA ILE A 208 33.08 -4.37 3.21
C ILE A 208 34.37 -3.60 2.91
N LEU A 209 35.51 -4.13 3.34
CA LEU A 209 36.82 -3.55 3.09
C LEU A 209 37.61 -4.46 2.15
N GLN A 210 38.55 -3.87 1.45
CA GLN A 210 39.51 -4.58 0.60
C GLN A 210 40.89 -3.94 0.70
N VAL A 211 41.91 -4.73 0.37
CA VAL A 211 43.30 -4.27 0.25
C VAL A 211 43.62 -4.11 -1.23
N MET A 212 43.89 -2.88 -1.65
CA MET A 212 44.26 -2.56 -3.02
C MET A 212 45.79 -2.51 -3.15
N PRO A 213 46.38 -3.22 -4.14
CA PRO A 213 47.79 -3.10 -4.42
C PRO A 213 48.11 -1.71 -4.97
N SER A 214 49.32 -1.22 -4.73
CA SER A 214 49.79 0.07 -5.24
C SER A 214 50.24 -0.08 -6.71
N ASP A 215 49.53 0.58 -7.62
CA ASP A 215 49.76 0.51 -9.08
C ASP A 215 51.08 1.17 -9.56
N GLU A 216 51.79 1.90 -8.70
CA GLU A 216 52.93 2.76 -9.10
C GLU A 216 54.31 2.32 -8.55
N GLY A 217 54.51 1.05 -8.21
CA GLY A 217 55.79 0.59 -7.66
C GLY A 217 56.16 1.26 -6.33
N ARG A 218 55.16 1.81 -5.62
CA ARG A 218 55.29 2.25 -4.22
C ARG A 218 54.96 1.05 -3.33
N ASP A 219 55.81 0.77 -2.35
CA ASP A 219 55.76 -0.43 -1.50
C ASP A 219 54.61 -0.50 -0.47
N PHE A 220 53.48 0.18 -0.69
CA PHE A 220 52.42 0.29 0.32
C PHE A 220 51.05 -0.05 -0.24
N ASP A 221 50.45 -1.13 0.27
CA ASP A 221 49.06 -1.44 0.01
C ASP A 221 48.12 -0.47 0.75
N PHE A 222 46.98 -0.20 0.13
CA PHE A 222 45.96 0.70 0.65
C PHE A 222 44.72 -0.07 1.06
N ILE A 223 44.09 0.34 2.15
CA ILE A 223 42.80 -0.18 2.61
C ILE A 223 41.73 0.74 2.03
N ASP A 224 40.74 0.16 1.34
CA ASP A 224 39.62 0.91 0.78
C ASP A 224 38.29 0.18 1.03
N TRP A 225 37.18 0.88 0.86
CA TRP A 225 35.87 0.28 0.79
C TRP A 225 35.77 -0.58 -0.47
N ARG A 226 35.12 -1.74 -0.33
CA ARG A 226 34.64 -2.48 -1.51
C ARG A 226 33.61 -1.63 -2.27
N SER A 227 33.43 -1.91 -3.54
CA SER A 227 32.37 -1.24 -4.30
C SER A 227 31.00 -1.55 -3.68
N PRO A 228 30.00 -0.64 -3.77
CA PRO A 228 28.64 -0.92 -3.31
C PRO A 228 28.05 -2.22 -3.86
N ALA A 229 28.45 -2.62 -5.08
CA ALA A 229 28.04 -3.87 -5.70
C ALA A 229 28.57 -5.10 -4.94
N GLU A 230 29.87 -5.12 -4.65
CA GLU A 230 30.51 -6.21 -3.90
C GLU A 230 30.00 -6.30 -2.47
N ILE A 231 29.78 -5.15 -1.82
CA ILE A 231 29.21 -5.07 -0.46
C ILE A 231 27.82 -5.69 -0.40
N LEU A 232 26.99 -5.46 -1.43
CA LEU A 232 25.58 -5.86 -1.42
C LEU A 232 25.31 -7.22 -2.06
N LEU A 233 26.24 -7.77 -2.85
CA LEU A 233 26.05 -9.04 -3.57
C LEU A 233 25.69 -10.20 -2.63
N GLY A 234 26.58 -10.54 -1.70
CA GLY A 234 26.36 -11.64 -0.76
C GLY A 234 25.10 -11.46 0.09
N PRO A 235 24.88 -10.28 0.72
CA PRO A 235 23.65 -9.97 1.41
C PRO A 235 22.39 -10.13 0.57
N ALA A 236 22.38 -9.65 -0.69
CA ALA A 236 21.23 -9.75 -1.58
C ALA A 236 20.94 -11.20 -1.96
N GLU A 237 21.95 -11.98 -2.33
CA GLU A 237 21.80 -13.41 -2.65
C GLU A 237 21.32 -14.21 -1.43
N THR A 238 21.80 -13.86 -0.23
CA THR A 238 21.36 -14.47 1.02
C THR A 238 19.89 -14.16 1.30
N VAL A 239 19.47 -12.90 1.17
CA VAL A 239 18.06 -12.51 1.33
C VAL A 239 17.17 -13.22 0.32
N LEU A 240 17.58 -13.29 -0.95
CA LEU A 240 16.82 -13.94 -2.01
C LEU A 240 16.76 -15.47 -1.89
N SER A 241 17.77 -16.09 -1.27
CA SER A 241 17.86 -17.55 -1.14
C SER A 241 17.35 -18.08 0.21
N SER A 242 17.31 -17.24 1.25
CA SER A 242 16.82 -17.58 2.59
C SER A 242 15.29 -17.51 2.65
N ARG A 243 14.65 -17.96 3.75
CA ARG A 243 13.20 -17.84 3.97
C ARG A 243 12.76 -16.41 4.34
N SER A 244 13.22 -15.43 3.58
CA SER A 244 12.82 -14.03 3.73
C SER A 244 11.46 -13.77 3.05
N GLU A 245 10.86 -12.62 3.33
CA GLU A 245 9.68 -12.15 2.59
C GLU A 245 9.99 -12.02 1.09
N ALA A 246 11.18 -11.52 0.74
CA ALA A 246 11.63 -11.39 -0.64
C ALA A 246 11.69 -12.74 -1.38
N SER A 247 12.23 -13.78 -0.75
CA SER A 247 12.27 -15.12 -1.32
C SER A 247 10.88 -15.69 -1.55
N SER A 248 9.95 -15.49 -0.61
CA SER A 248 8.55 -15.92 -0.79
C SER A 248 7.86 -15.21 -1.95
N VAL A 249 8.23 -13.95 -2.23
CA VAL A 249 7.74 -13.18 -3.37
C VAL A 249 8.35 -13.69 -4.68
N VAL A 250 9.65 -13.97 -4.72
CA VAL A 250 10.29 -14.61 -5.89
C VAL A 250 9.65 -15.96 -6.20
N GLU A 251 9.39 -16.79 -5.19
CA GLU A 251 8.73 -18.10 -5.38
C GLU A 251 7.27 -17.96 -5.85
N ALA A 252 6.53 -16.96 -5.36
CA ALA A 252 5.12 -16.78 -5.66
C ALA A 252 4.85 -16.04 -6.98
N GLU A 253 5.65 -15.03 -7.28
CA GLU A 253 5.45 -14.07 -8.38
C GLU A 253 6.50 -14.22 -9.50
N GLY A 254 7.58 -14.97 -9.26
CA GLY A 254 8.68 -15.18 -10.22
C GLY A 254 9.73 -14.06 -10.22
N GLU A 255 9.45 -12.93 -9.58
CA GLU A 255 10.35 -11.77 -9.48
C GLU A 255 10.13 -11.02 -8.16
N VAL A 256 11.13 -10.25 -7.73
CA VAL A 256 11.02 -9.35 -6.58
C VAL A 256 11.58 -7.97 -6.91
N SER A 257 10.89 -6.92 -6.48
CA SER A 257 11.35 -5.54 -6.69
C SER A 257 12.59 -5.23 -5.84
N LEU A 258 13.52 -4.45 -6.40
CA LEU A 258 14.69 -3.95 -5.66
C LEU A 258 14.30 -3.08 -4.46
N ALA A 259 13.16 -2.38 -4.54
CA ALA A 259 12.65 -1.60 -3.41
C ALA A 259 12.37 -2.47 -2.18
N LEU A 260 11.77 -3.66 -2.38
CA LEU A 260 11.53 -4.61 -1.29
C LEU A 260 12.85 -5.14 -0.69
N LEU A 261 13.86 -5.40 -1.53
CA LEU A 261 15.18 -5.81 -1.06
C LEU A 261 15.88 -4.70 -0.26
N LEU A 262 15.74 -3.44 -0.66
CA LEU A 262 16.28 -2.30 0.09
C LEU A 262 15.61 -2.07 1.44
N GLU A 263 14.41 -2.62 1.65
CA GLU A 263 13.73 -2.62 2.95
C GLU A 263 14.15 -3.81 3.84
N ASP A 264 14.90 -4.78 3.30
CA ASP A 264 15.36 -5.91 4.09
C ASP A 264 16.37 -5.47 5.16
N PRO A 265 16.21 -5.90 6.43
CA PRO A 265 17.09 -5.50 7.52
C PRO A 265 18.57 -5.83 7.31
N VAL A 266 18.88 -6.92 6.59
CA VAL A 266 20.26 -7.32 6.29
C VAL A 266 20.89 -6.32 5.33
N ILE A 267 20.18 -5.94 4.28
CA ILE A 267 20.61 -4.96 3.29
C ILE A 267 20.76 -3.57 3.93
N CYS A 268 19.76 -3.15 4.71
CA CYS A 268 19.82 -1.86 5.44
C CYS A 268 21.04 -1.77 6.33
N ARG A 269 21.35 -2.82 7.10
CA ARG A 269 22.52 -2.86 8.00
C ARG A 269 23.82 -2.71 7.22
N MET A 270 23.95 -3.37 6.07
CA MET A 270 25.15 -3.30 5.24
C MET A 270 25.34 -1.91 4.63
N LEU A 271 24.26 -1.28 4.16
CA LEU A 271 24.28 0.09 3.67
C LEU A 271 24.70 1.07 4.77
N GLU A 272 24.12 0.96 5.97
CA GLU A 272 24.46 1.80 7.12
C GLU A 272 25.92 1.61 7.55
N ARG A 273 26.40 0.36 7.62
CA ARG A 273 27.79 0.04 7.99
C ARG A 273 28.78 0.56 6.94
N ALA A 274 28.47 0.47 5.66
CA ALA A 274 29.32 1.01 4.60
C ALA A 274 29.20 2.54 4.43
N GLY A 275 28.27 3.21 5.14
CA GLY A 275 28.01 4.63 4.96
C GLY A 275 27.42 4.96 3.58
N ILE A 276 26.82 3.98 2.90
CA ILE A 276 26.20 4.14 1.58
C ILE A 276 24.86 4.83 1.76
N ASN A 277 24.71 6.00 1.16
CA ASN A 277 23.46 6.75 1.25
C ASN A 277 22.34 6.12 0.38
N SER A 278 21.10 6.51 0.66
CA SER A 278 19.93 5.97 -0.04
C SER A 278 19.95 6.19 -1.56
N SER A 279 20.62 7.26 -2.05
CA SER A 279 20.76 7.51 -3.49
C SER A 279 21.72 6.54 -4.18
N GLN A 280 22.75 6.06 -3.47
CA GLN A 280 23.71 5.08 -3.98
C GLN A 280 23.24 3.64 -3.78
N ALA A 281 22.38 3.40 -2.79
CA ALA A 281 21.91 2.06 -2.42
C ALA A 281 21.25 1.31 -3.60
N LEU A 282 20.34 1.97 -4.34
CA LEU A 282 19.67 1.34 -5.47
C LEU A 282 20.65 1.01 -6.60
N ALA A 283 21.54 1.94 -6.95
CA ALA A 283 22.55 1.72 -7.97
C ALA A 283 23.53 0.59 -7.58
N GLY A 284 23.95 0.56 -6.32
CA GLY A 284 24.78 -0.50 -5.77
C GLY A 284 24.10 -1.87 -5.84
N LEU A 285 22.82 -1.94 -5.47
CA LEU A 285 22.04 -3.18 -5.54
C LEU A 285 21.79 -3.64 -6.98
N GLN A 286 21.56 -2.72 -7.92
CA GLN A 286 21.47 -3.04 -9.35
C GLN A 286 22.80 -3.64 -9.84
N SER A 287 23.93 -2.99 -9.57
CA SER A 287 25.24 -3.49 -9.96
C SER A 287 25.57 -4.83 -9.31
N ALA A 288 25.20 -5.03 -8.04
CA ALA A 288 25.33 -6.32 -7.35
C ALA A 288 24.55 -7.43 -8.07
N LEU A 289 23.29 -7.21 -8.40
CA LEU A 289 22.46 -8.22 -9.07
C LEU A 289 22.82 -8.42 -10.54
N GLN A 290 23.49 -7.47 -11.19
CA GLN A 290 24.06 -7.65 -12.52
C GLN A 290 25.24 -8.63 -12.51
N ILE A 291 26.06 -8.61 -11.46
CA ILE A 291 27.21 -9.53 -11.31
C ILE A 291 26.84 -10.87 -10.67
N SER A 292 25.66 -10.98 -10.04
CA SER A 292 25.16 -12.22 -9.44
C SER A 292 25.12 -13.37 -10.45
N HIS A 293 25.54 -14.56 -10.02
CA HIS A 293 25.48 -15.78 -10.84
C HIS A 293 24.11 -16.48 -10.77
N ASP A 294 23.37 -16.27 -9.68
CA ASP A 294 22.12 -16.97 -9.38
C ASP A 294 20.87 -16.17 -9.75
N PHE A 295 21.01 -14.85 -9.91
CA PHE A 295 19.89 -13.95 -10.19
C PHE A 295 20.11 -13.13 -11.46
N GLU A 296 19.02 -12.80 -12.14
CA GLU A 296 18.96 -11.94 -13.32
C GLU A 296 18.21 -10.67 -12.94
N LEU A 297 18.80 -9.51 -13.25
CA LEU A 297 18.19 -8.20 -13.05
C LEU A 297 17.36 -7.78 -14.27
N ASP A 298 16.06 -7.51 -14.07
CA ASP A 298 15.27 -6.70 -14.98
C ASP A 298 15.56 -5.22 -14.70
N SER A 299 16.46 -4.66 -15.51
CA SER A 299 16.91 -3.27 -15.35
C SER A 299 15.78 -2.25 -15.57
N ALA A 300 14.75 -2.57 -16.36
CA ALA A 300 13.62 -1.68 -16.63
C ALA A 300 12.54 -1.79 -15.54
N GLY A 301 12.31 -3.02 -15.06
CA GLY A 301 11.37 -3.31 -13.97
C GLY A 301 11.86 -2.86 -12.59
N LEU A 302 13.18 -2.68 -12.41
CA LEU A 302 13.83 -2.60 -11.10
C LEU A 302 13.43 -3.80 -10.24
N SER A 303 13.47 -4.99 -10.84
CA SER A 303 13.21 -6.28 -10.20
C SER A 303 14.29 -7.29 -10.53
N CYS A 304 14.41 -8.34 -9.72
CA CYS A 304 15.27 -9.48 -10.04
C CYS A 304 14.50 -10.80 -9.93
N ARG A 305 14.97 -11.80 -10.67
CA ARG A 305 14.43 -13.16 -10.71
C ARG A 305 15.57 -14.18 -10.70
N ARG A 306 15.26 -15.45 -10.43
CA ARG A 306 16.27 -16.51 -10.43
C ARG A 306 16.71 -16.85 -11.86
N LYS A 307 18.03 -16.93 -12.10
CA LYS A 307 18.57 -17.33 -13.41
C LYS A 307 18.18 -18.77 -13.75
N GLY A 308 17.86 -19.02 -15.01
CA GLY A 308 17.49 -20.34 -15.50
C GLY A 308 16.07 -20.80 -15.11
N GLN A 309 15.38 -20.04 -14.27
CA GLN A 309 13.94 -20.16 -14.12
C GLN A 309 13.33 -19.39 -15.30
N GLU A 310 13.30 -20.03 -16.49
CA GLU A 310 12.43 -19.53 -17.55
C GLU A 310 11.06 -19.33 -16.92
N PRO A 311 10.39 -18.18 -17.14
CA PRO A 311 9.01 -18.04 -16.74
C PRO A 311 8.31 -19.19 -17.43
N GLU A 312 7.99 -20.26 -16.69
CA GLU A 312 7.37 -21.45 -17.26
C GLU A 312 6.19 -20.92 -18.04
N GLU A 313 6.28 -20.92 -19.38
CA GLU A 313 5.11 -20.60 -20.20
C GLU A 313 4.09 -21.65 -19.77
N PRO A 314 3.00 -21.28 -19.09
CA PRO A 314 2.10 -22.26 -18.48
C PRO A 314 1.32 -22.90 -19.62
N GLY A 315 1.91 -23.90 -20.29
CA GLY A 315 1.36 -24.46 -21.52
C GLY A 315 2.28 -25.35 -22.36
N ARG A 316 3.59 -25.45 -22.08
CA ARG A 316 4.48 -26.30 -22.90
C ARG A 316 5.47 -27.15 -22.08
N SER A 317 4.97 -28.26 -21.55
CA SER A 317 5.73 -29.49 -21.29
C SER A 317 4.74 -30.65 -21.36
N ALA A 318 4.96 -31.80 -22.02
CA ALA A 318 6.16 -32.41 -22.58
C ALA A 318 5.75 -33.45 -23.68
N PRO A 319 6.70 -33.99 -24.47
CA PRO A 319 6.43 -35.01 -25.48
C PRO A 319 6.20 -36.39 -24.85
N ALA A 320 5.37 -37.19 -25.53
CA ALA A 320 5.05 -38.56 -25.16
C ALA A 320 6.31 -39.45 -25.11
N GLN A 321 6.71 -39.87 -23.91
CA GLN A 321 7.59 -41.03 -23.71
C GLN A 321 7.07 -41.88 -22.56
N GLN A 322 6.53 -43.04 -22.95
CA GLN A 322 6.54 -44.35 -22.29
C GLN A 322 6.57 -44.37 -20.75
N GLU A 323 5.38 -44.59 -20.16
CA GLU A 323 5.22 -45.28 -18.87
C GLU A 323 4.74 -46.72 -19.14
N GLU A 324 5.67 -47.67 -19.04
CA GLU A 324 5.40 -49.06 -18.68
C GLU A 324 5.67 -49.19 -17.17
N ASP A 325 4.70 -49.75 -16.45
CA ASP A 325 4.80 -50.39 -15.14
C ASP A 325 5.45 -49.64 -13.96
N ALA A 326 4.63 -48.97 -13.13
CA ALA A 326 4.69 -49.08 -11.66
C ALA A 326 3.54 -48.34 -10.94
N GLU A 327 2.74 -49.11 -10.20
CA GLU A 327 2.01 -48.76 -8.96
C GLU A 327 1.28 -47.42 -8.82
N ALA A 328 -0.04 -47.48 -8.98
CA ALA A 328 -0.99 -46.42 -8.65
C ALA A 328 -1.02 -46.03 -7.15
N PRO A 329 -1.01 -44.72 -6.80
CA PRO A 329 -1.43 -44.28 -5.49
C PRO A 329 -2.96 -44.18 -5.42
N ARG A 330 -3.52 -44.95 -4.49
CA ARG A 330 -4.93 -44.95 -4.10
C ARG A 330 -5.33 -43.59 -3.52
N GLY A 331 -6.33 -42.94 -4.12
CA GLY A 331 -6.92 -41.73 -3.54
C GLY A 331 -8.18 -41.18 -4.23
N TYR A 332 -8.84 -41.93 -5.11
CA TYR A 332 -10.12 -41.49 -5.65
C TYR A 332 -11.23 -41.84 -4.65
N HIS A 333 -11.85 -40.81 -4.06
CA HIS A 333 -13.04 -40.90 -3.24
C HIS A 333 -14.09 -41.79 -3.92
N ARG A 334 -14.31 -43.00 -3.39
CA ARG A 334 -15.50 -43.81 -3.71
C ARG A 334 -16.73 -42.94 -3.42
N ARG A 335 -17.41 -42.49 -4.47
CA ARG A 335 -18.76 -41.90 -4.37
C ARG A 335 -19.66 -42.94 -3.71
N ARG A 336 -19.89 -42.80 -2.41
CA ARG A 336 -20.86 -43.63 -1.68
C ARG A 336 -22.24 -43.24 -2.19
N ALA A 337 -22.79 -44.03 -3.11
CA ALA A 337 -24.19 -43.91 -3.49
C ALA A 337 -25.05 -44.15 -2.24
N GLY A 338 -25.82 -43.15 -1.81
CA GLY A 338 -26.77 -43.27 -0.70
C GLY A 338 -26.43 -42.52 0.60
N VAL A 339 -25.42 -41.64 0.63
CA VAL A 339 -25.23 -40.76 1.80
C VAL A 339 -26.33 -39.69 1.82
N ILE A 340 -27.18 -39.74 2.84
CA ILE A 340 -28.19 -38.72 3.11
C ILE A 340 -27.47 -37.46 3.64
N PRO A 341 -27.78 -36.25 3.14
CA PRO A 341 -27.22 -35.02 3.68
C PRO A 341 -27.45 -34.90 5.19
N SER A 342 -26.42 -34.52 5.95
CA SER A 342 -26.57 -34.29 7.38
C SER A 342 -26.97 -32.83 7.65
N ASP A 343 -27.62 -32.57 8.79
CA ASP A 343 -27.97 -31.21 9.21
C ASP A 343 -26.73 -30.31 9.33
N LYS A 344 -25.59 -30.88 9.71
CA LYS A 344 -24.32 -30.17 9.77
C LYS A 344 -23.88 -29.66 8.40
N ASP A 345 -24.02 -30.48 7.36
CA ASP A 345 -23.70 -30.07 5.99
C ASP A 345 -24.69 -29.00 5.49
N ALA A 346 -25.96 -29.07 5.91
CA ALA A 346 -26.97 -28.04 5.60
C ALA A 346 -26.62 -26.70 6.25
N VAL A 347 -26.20 -26.70 7.52
CA VAL A 347 -25.72 -25.50 8.23
C VAL A 347 -24.44 -24.94 7.60
N GLU A 348 -23.50 -25.80 7.21
CA GLU A 348 -22.28 -25.39 6.51
C GLU A 348 -22.61 -24.72 5.17
N LEU A 349 -23.47 -25.36 4.36
CA LEU A 349 -23.90 -24.81 3.08
C LEU A 349 -24.68 -23.50 3.26
N ARG A 350 -25.55 -23.40 4.26
CA ARG A 350 -26.31 -22.19 4.59
C ARG A 350 -25.39 -20.99 4.82
N LYS A 351 -24.36 -21.15 5.67
CA LYS A 351 -23.37 -20.11 5.94
C LYS A 351 -22.65 -19.66 4.67
N LEU A 352 -22.35 -20.60 3.76
CA LEU A 352 -21.74 -20.27 2.47
C LEU A 352 -22.71 -19.50 1.56
N LEU A 353 -23.98 -19.92 1.49
CA LEU A 353 -25.00 -19.24 0.68
C LEU A 353 -25.29 -17.83 1.21
N GLN A 354 -25.45 -17.68 2.54
CA GLN A 354 -25.56 -16.38 3.20
C GLN A 354 -24.38 -15.49 2.86
N HIS A 355 -23.15 -16.02 2.98
CA HIS A 355 -21.95 -15.28 2.64
C HIS A 355 -21.93 -14.86 1.16
N TYR A 356 -22.07 -15.78 0.20
CA TYR A 356 -21.88 -15.46 -1.21
C TYR A 356 -22.99 -14.63 -1.83
N PHE A 357 -24.24 -14.81 -1.39
CA PHE A 357 -25.40 -14.13 -1.96
C PHE A 357 -25.84 -12.91 -1.15
N GLN A 358 -25.15 -12.53 -0.07
CA GLN A 358 -25.34 -11.21 0.54
C GLN A 358 -25.11 -10.11 -0.51
N PRO A 359 -25.94 -9.05 -0.60
CA PRO A 359 -25.84 -8.04 -1.65
C PRO A 359 -24.43 -7.51 -1.90
N PHE A 360 -23.69 -7.24 -0.82
CA PHE A 360 -22.30 -6.80 -0.88
C PHE A 360 -21.38 -7.87 -1.48
N ASN A 361 -21.37 -9.09 -0.94
CA ASN A 361 -20.45 -10.14 -1.41
C ASN A 361 -20.80 -10.61 -2.84
N LEU A 362 -22.08 -10.61 -3.21
CA LEU A 362 -22.55 -10.92 -4.55
C LEU A 362 -21.88 -10.00 -5.58
N GLN A 363 -21.86 -8.69 -5.33
CA GLN A 363 -21.26 -7.68 -6.22
C GLN A 363 -19.74 -7.86 -6.41
N HIS A 364 -19.07 -8.47 -5.43
CA HIS A 364 -17.62 -8.72 -5.47
C HIS A 364 -17.27 -10.14 -5.94
N ASN A 365 -18.26 -11.03 -6.07
CA ASN A 365 -18.05 -12.37 -6.58
C ASN A 365 -18.08 -12.37 -8.11
N ARG A 366 -16.90 -12.39 -8.73
CA ARG A 366 -16.73 -12.37 -10.20
C ARG A 366 -17.55 -13.46 -10.91
N VAL A 367 -17.61 -14.67 -10.35
CA VAL A 367 -18.33 -15.80 -10.96
C VAL A 367 -19.83 -15.52 -10.99
N LEU A 368 -20.40 -15.11 -9.86
CA LEU A 368 -21.83 -14.78 -9.77
C LEU A 368 -22.18 -13.55 -10.59
N MET A 369 -21.35 -12.50 -10.57
CA MET A 369 -21.58 -11.29 -11.36
C MET A 369 -21.55 -11.53 -12.86
N MET A 370 -20.63 -12.38 -13.34
CA MET A 370 -20.58 -12.75 -14.74
C MET A 370 -21.81 -13.59 -15.14
N MET A 371 -22.29 -14.50 -14.29
CA MET A 371 -23.55 -15.22 -14.53
C MET A 371 -24.74 -14.28 -14.59
N LEU A 372 -24.81 -13.33 -13.67
CA LEU A 372 -25.85 -12.30 -13.63
C LEU A 372 -25.82 -11.47 -14.92
N GLN A 373 -24.65 -10.96 -15.32
CA GLN A 373 -24.50 -10.21 -16.56
C GLN A 373 -24.90 -11.04 -17.79
N ALA A 374 -24.50 -12.31 -17.86
CA ALA A 374 -24.90 -13.20 -18.93
C ALA A 374 -26.42 -13.44 -18.97
N SER A 375 -27.05 -13.60 -17.80
CA SER A 375 -28.50 -13.74 -17.67
C SER A 375 -29.25 -12.48 -18.11
N ILE A 376 -28.74 -11.30 -17.75
CA ILE A 376 -29.31 -10.00 -18.16
C ILE A 376 -29.19 -9.81 -19.67
N ARG A 377 -28.03 -10.11 -20.26
CA ARG A 377 -27.83 -10.05 -21.72
C ARG A 377 -28.81 -10.94 -22.48
N ARG A 378 -29.11 -12.14 -21.96
CA ARG A 378 -30.13 -13.03 -22.52
C ARG A 378 -31.55 -12.49 -22.36
N SER A 379 -31.82 -11.75 -21.27
CA SER A 379 -33.16 -11.26 -20.89
C SER A 379 -33.52 -9.90 -21.51
N HIS A 380 -32.54 -9.15 -22.03
CA HIS A 380 -32.68 -7.79 -22.59
C HIS A 380 -33.58 -7.65 -23.83
N GLY A 381 -34.21 -8.71 -24.32
CA GLY A 381 -35.21 -8.63 -25.38
C GLY A 381 -36.66 -8.42 -24.93
N GLN A 382 -37.02 -8.72 -23.68
CA GLN A 382 -38.44 -8.84 -23.29
C GLN A 382 -38.85 -8.29 -21.92
N TYR A 383 -37.91 -7.94 -21.02
CA TYR A 383 -38.25 -7.67 -19.61
C TYR A 383 -37.69 -6.36 -19.04
N ALA A 384 -37.66 -5.28 -19.82
CA ALA A 384 -37.22 -3.96 -19.33
C ALA A 384 -38.22 -3.25 -18.38
N GLY A 385 -39.32 -3.90 -18.00
CA GLY A 385 -40.47 -3.22 -17.36
C GLY A 385 -40.78 -3.55 -15.90
N SER A 386 -40.56 -4.77 -15.40
CA SER A 386 -40.92 -5.10 -14.01
C SER A 386 -40.36 -6.45 -13.55
N GLU A 387 -39.76 -6.47 -12.35
CA GLU A 387 -39.44 -7.65 -11.51
C GLU A 387 -38.58 -8.75 -12.15
N TRP A 388 -37.53 -8.40 -12.88
CA TRP A 388 -36.53 -9.41 -13.24
C TRP A 388 -35.80 -9.90 -11.97
N LYS A 389 -35.97 -11.18 -11.64
CA LYS A 389 -35.26 -11.86 -10.56
C LYS A 389 -34.24 -12.84 -11.13
N PRO A 390 -32.97 -12.77 -10.74
CA PRO A 390 -31.96 -13.70 -11.21
C PRO A 390 -32.12 -15.10 -10.60
N TYR A 391 -31.94 -16.14 -11.43
CA TYR A 391 -31.96 -17.55 -11.01
C TYR A 391 -30.61 -18.22 -11.25
N PHE A 392 -30.21 -19.12 -10.36
CA PHE A 392 -29.00 -19.94 -10.45
C PHE A 392 -29.33 -21.42 -10.34
N THR A 393 -28.78 -22.22 -11.24
CA THR A 393 -28.87 -23.69 -11.14
C THR A 393 -27.84 -24.23 -10.14
N ILE A 394 -28.01 -25.48 -9.69
CA ILE A 394 -26.98 -26.20 -8.93
C ILE A 394 -25.63 -26.20 -9.67
N LYS A 395 -25.63 -26.30 -11.01
CA LYS A 395 -24.40 -26.26 -11.80
C LYS A 395 -23.69 -24.92 -11.70
N ASP A 396 -24.45 -23.82 -11.72
CA ASP A 396 -23.93 -22.46 -11.57
C ASP A 396 -23.33 -22.28 -10.17
N ILE A 397 -24.03 -22.72 -9.14
CA ILE A 397 -23.59 -22.62 -7.75
C ILE A 397 -22.32 -23.45 -7.51
N CYS A 398 -22.22 -24.62 -8.14
CA CYS A 398 -21.03 -25.47 -8.12
C CYS A 398 -19.80 -24.88 -8.85
N LEU A 399 -19.90 -23.70 -9.48
CA LEU A 399 -18.70 -22.99 -9.92
C LEU A 399 -17.95 -22.32 -8.76
N MET A 400 -18.57 -22.17 -7.59
CA MET A 400 -17.92 -21.69 -6.37
C MET A 400 -17.22 -22.85 -5.66
N PRO A 401 -15.87 -22.85 -5.51
CA PRO A 401 -15.12 -24.01 -5.04
C PRO A 401 -15.57 -24.55 -3.67
N ARG A 402 -15.84 -23.66 -2.71
CA ARG A 402 -16.26 -24.06 -1.35
C ARG A 402 -17.64 -24.71 -1.33
N ILE A 403 -18.58 -24.21 -2.12
CA ILE A 403 -19.91 -24.82 -2.24
C ILE A 403 -19.82 -26.14 -3.02
N LYS A 404 -19.01 -26.17 -4.09
CA LYS A 404 -18.72 -27.37 -4.86
C LYS A 404 -18.17 -28.50 -3.99
N GLU A 405 -17.26 -28.19 -3.07
CA GLU A 405 -16.67 -29.16 -2.16
C GLU A 405 -17.73 -29.84 -1.28
N VAL A 406 -18.64 -29.05 -0.70
CA VAL A 406 -19.76 -29.57 0.11
C VAL A 406 -20.73 -30.38 -0.76
N LEU A 407 -21.16 -29.84 -1.90
CA LEU A 407 -22.13 -30.49 -2.79
C LEU A 407 -21.60 -31.76 -3.48
N ASN A 408 -20.30 -31.83 -3.79
CA ASN A 408 -19.70 -32.98 -4.46
C ASN A 408 -19.62 -34.24 -3.57
N ARG A 409 -19.89 -34.11 -2.26
CA ARG A 409 -20.05 -35.25 -1.34
C ARG A 409 -21.29 -36.09 -1.68
N TYR A 410 -22.25 -35.54 -2.41
CA TYR A 410 -23.56 -36.14 -2.68
C TYR A 410 -23.81 -36.39 -4.16
N CYS A 411 -24.71 -37.33 -4.45
CA CYS A 411 -25.30 -37.48 -5.79
C CYS A 411 -26.21 -36.28 -6.11
N PHE A 412 -26.63 -36.14 -7.36
CA PHE A 412 -27.46 -35.00 -7.80
C PHE A 412 -28.75 -34.82 -7.00
N ASP A 413 -29.42 -35.90 -6.61
CA ASP A 413 -30.63 -35.83 -5.78
C ASP A 413 -30.31 -35.42 -4.33
N GLY A 414 -29.18 -35.91 -3.78
CA GLY A 414 -28.68 -35.47 -2.48
C GLY A 414 -28.24 -33.99 -2.49
N GLN A 415 -27.69 -33.49 -3.60
CA GLN A 415 -27.37 -32.07 -3.76
C GLN A 415 -28.63 -31.20 -3.70
N LYS A 416 -29.73 -31.63 -4.34
CA LYS A 416 -31.01 -30.92 -4.27
C LYS A 416 -31.58 -30.93 -2.85
N GLY A 417 -31.59 -32.09 -2.20
CA GLY A 417 -32.09 -32.23 -0.83
C GLY A 417 -31.30 -31.37 0.15
N LEU A 418 -29.97 -31.37 0.03
CA LEU A 418 -29.09 -30.53 0.84
C LEU A 418 -29.33 -29.04 0.60
N LEU A 419 -29.47 -28.63 -0.67
CA LEU A 419 -29.69 -27.24 -1.03
C LEU A 419 -31.06 -26.73 -0.55
N ALA A 420 -32.10 -27.57 -0.64
CA ALA A 420 -33.41 -27.28 -0.08
C ALA A 420 -33.32 -27.11 1.45
N ALA A 421 -32.72 -28.08 2.16
CA ALA A 421 -32.55 -28.03 3.61
C ALA A 421 -31.69 -26.85 4.11
N ALA A 422 -30.72 -26.40 3.30
CA ALA A 422 -29.89 -25.26 3.65
C ALA A 422 -30.65 -23.92 3.61
N VAL A 423 -31.66 -23.80 2.75
CA VAL A 423 -32.43 -22.57 2.52
C VAL A 423 -33.78 -22.57 3.24
N ASP A 424 -34.36 -23.74 3.49
CA ASP A 424 -35.66 -23.91 4.17
C ASP A 424 -35.50 -23.81 5.70
N VAL A 425 -35.48 -22.57 6.21
CA VAL A 425 -35.28 -22.26 7.63
C VAL A 425 -36.29 -21.19 8.01
N GLU A 426 -37.16 -21.49 8.97
CA GLU A 426 -38.24 -20.56 9.36
C GLU A 426 -37.70 -19.32 10.10
N ASP A 427 -36.55 -19.44 10.78
CA ASP A 427 -36.04 -18.41 11.70
C ASP A 427 -35.01 -17.43 11.09
N GLU A 428 -34.54 -17.64 9.85
CA GLU A 428 -33.47 -16.82 9.25
C GLU A 428 -33.82 -16.34 7.83
N GLU A 429 -33.75 -15.03 7.59
CA GLU A 429 -33.95 -14.46 6.25
C GLU A 429 -32.75 -14.79 5.33
N MET A 430 -32.95 -15.74 4.41
CA MET A 430 -31.94 -16.12 3.45
C MET A 430 -31.86 -15.15 2.27
N PRO A 431 -30.65 -14.77 1.80
CA PRO A 431 -30.49 -13.90 0.63
C PRO A 431 -30.78 -14.60 -0.71
N VAL A 432 -31.24 -15.85 -0.67
CA VAL A 432 -31.67 -16.67 -1.79
C VAL A 432 -32.92 -17.45 -1.40
N ARG A 433 -33.78 -17.74 -2.38
CA ARG A 433 -34.97 -18.59 -2.20
C ARG A 433 -34.90 -19.78 -3.13
N VAL A 434 -35.43 -20.92 -2.69
CA VAL A 434 -35.56 -22.09 -3.57
C VAL A 434 -36.79 -21.91 -4.44
N CYS A 435 -36.62 -22.04 -5.75
CA CYS A 435 -37.71 -22.06 -6.72
C CYS A 435 -37.75 -23.39 -7.46
N PHE A 436 -38.95 -23.97 -7.53
CA PHE A 436 -39.24 -25.21 -8.25
C PHE A 436 -39.88 -24.98 -9.63
N GLU A 437 -40.36 -23.76 -9.89
CA GLU A 437 -40.98 -23.36 -11.16
C GLU A 437 -40.14 -22.28 -11.84
N ALA A 438 -39.37 -22.66 -12.86
CA ALA A 438 -38.80 -21.67 -13.77
C ALA A 438 -39.92 -21.20 -14.71
N LYS A 439 -40.36 -19.94 -14.57
CA LYS A 439 -41.19 -19.28 -15.59
C LYS A 439 -40.46 -19.45 -16.95
N ASP A 440 -41.16 -19.99 -17.94
CA ASP A 440 -40.71 -20.24 -19.33
C ASP A 440 -40.03 -21.58 -19.68
N ALA A 441 -39.77 -22.49 -18.73
CA ALA A 441 -39.11 -23.76 -19.05
C ALA A 441 -40.11 -24.88 -19.44
N LYS A 442 -40.21 -25.21 -20.74
CA LYS A 442 -41.10 -26.27 -21.26
C LYS A 442 -40.41 -27.65 -21.28
N GLY A 443 -41.00 -28.66 -20.62
CA GLY A 443 -40.61 -30.08 -20.69
C GLY A 443 -40.32 -30.74 -19.32
N MET A 444 -40.45 -32.07 -19.23
CA MET A 444 -40.33 -32.81 -17.95
C MET A 444 -38.97 -32.65 -17.25
N CYS A 445 -37.89 -32.39 -18.00
CA CYS A 445 -36.55 -32.16 -17.42
C CYS A 445 -36.43 -30.80 -16.72
N ALA A 446 -37.21 -29.80 -17.11
CA ALA A 446 -37.20 -28.48 -16.50
C ALA A 446 -37.91 -28.46 -15.13
N GLN A 447 -39.00 -29.23 -15.00
CA GLN A 447 -39.78 -29.37 -13.76
C GLN A 447 -39.03 -30.06 -12.61
N ARG A 448 -37.86 -30.65 -12.88
CA ARG A 448 -37.06 -31.37 -11.88
C ARG A 448 -35.81 -30.61 -11.42
N MET A 449 -35.51 -29.42 -11.95
CA MET A 449 -34.34 -28.66 -11.54
C MET A 449 -34.69 -27.70 -10.40
N LEU A 450 -33.88 -27.73 -9.35
CA LEU A 450 -33.94 -26.79 -8.24
C LEU A 450 -33.13 -25.55 -8.61
N TRP A 451 -33.76 -24.39 -8.52
CA TRP A 451 -33.15 -23.09 -8.80
C TRP A 451 -33.03 -22.27 -7.51
N LEU A 452 -31.97 -21.49 -7.38
CA LEU A 452 -31.89 -20.43 -6.38
C LEU A 452 -32.28 -19.10 -7.04
N GLU A 453 -33.34 -18.48 -6.54
CA GLU A 453 -33.79 -17.14 -6.89
C GLU A 453 -33.16 -16.12 -5.94
N LEU A 454 -32.65 -15.02 -6.49
CA LEU A 454 -32.33 -13.84 -5.70
C LEU A 454 -33.62 -13.03 -5.44
N PRO A 455 -34.04 -12.85 -4.18
CA PRO A 455 -35.29 -12.14 -3.86
C PRO A 455 -35.17 -10.62 -4.07
N TYR A 456 -33.97 -10.11 -4.31
CA TYR A 456 -33.67 -8.71 -4.55
C TYR A 456 -33.07 -8.49 -5.94
N THR A 457 -33.24 -7.28 -6.48
CA THR A 457 -32.58 -6.87 -7.73
C THR A 457 -31.18 -6.36 -7.40
N PRO A 458 -30.10 -6.99 -7.89
CA PRO A 458 -28.75 -6.48 -7.64
C PRO A 458 -28.62 -5.09 -8.29
N ILE A 459 -28.16 -4.10 -7.53
CA ILE A 459 -27.89 -2.77 -8.09
C ILE A 459 -26.61 -2.86 -8.92
N PHE A 460 -26.74 -2.87 -10.24
CA PHE A 460 -25.60 -2.82 -11.16
C PHE A 460 -25.32 -1.37 -11.53
N ARG A 461 -24.11 -0.87 -11.22
CA ARG A 461 -23.59 0.32 -11.89
C ARG A 461 -23.03 -0.12 -13.25
N TYR A 462 -23.84 -0.02 -14.29
CA TYR A 462 -23.38 -0.25 -15.65
C TYR A 462 -22.49 0.90 -16.09
N PHE A 463 -21.19 0.66 -16.20
CA PHE A 463 -20.34 1.50 -17.03
C PHE A 463 -20.69 1.20 -18.48
N GLN A 464 -21.20 2.20 -19.19
CA GLN A 464 -21.54 2.11 -20.60
C GLN A 464 -20.25 1.85 -21.38
N THR A 465 -20.00 0.59 -21.73
CA THR A 465 -18.83 0.21 -22.51
C THR A 465 -19.06 0.61 -23.96
N ALA A 466 -18.09 1.33 -24.54
CA ALA A 466 -18.07 1.61 -25.96
C ALA A 466 -18.07 0.26 -26.72
N ARG A 467 -19.22 -0.08 -27.33
CA ARG A 467 -19.53 -1.38 -27.95
C ARG A 467 -18.59 -1.82 -29.10
N ARG A 468 -17.48 -1.11 -29.35
CA ARG A 468 -16.66 -1.22 -30.57
C ARG A 468 -15.32 -1.94 -30.41
N CYS A 469 -14.87 -2.26 -29.19
CA CYS A 469 -13.58 -2.95 -29.00
C CYS A 469 -13.80 -4.46 -28.82
N LYS A 470 -13.34 -5.26 -29.81
CA LYS A 470 -13.45 -6.73 -29.78
C LYS A 470 -12.58 -7.33 -28.67
N GLU A 471 -11.47 -6.71 -28.34
CA GLU A 471 -10.58 -7.10 -27.25
C GLU A 471 -11.27 -6.95 -25.88
N VAL A 472 -12.03 -5.86 -25.68
CA VAL A 472 -12.87 -5.67 -24.49
C VAL A 472 -14.03 -6.68 -24.46
N GLN A 473 -14.63 -7.03 -25.60
CA GLN A 473 -15.64 -8.09 -25.65
C GLN A 473 -15.08 -9.45 -25.23
N VAL A 474 -13.85 -9.80 -25.67
CA VAL A 474 -13.16 -11.03 -25.26
C VAL A 474 -12.81 -11.02 -23.77
N LEU A 475 -12.41 -9.87 -23.21
CA LEU A 475 -12.16 -9.71 -21.76
C LEU A 475 -13.45 -9.77 -20.91
N LEU A 476 -14.58 -9.37 -21.49
CA LEU A 476 -15.91 -9.44 -20.88
C LEU A 476 -16.60 -10.79 -21.09
N GLU A 477 -16.02 -11.69 -21.89
CA GLU A 477 -16.45 -13.07 -22.11
C GLU A 477 -15.30 -14.05 -21.81
N PRO A 478 -14.69 -13.99 -20.61
CA PRO A 478 -13.61 -14.92 -20.31
C PRO A 478 -14.16 -16.34 -20.34
N LYS A 479 -13.54 -17.22 -21.14
CA LYS A 479 -13.73 -18.66 -20.96
C LYS A 479 -13.30 -18.97 -19.53
N ILE A 480 -14.24 -19.47 -18.73
CA ILE A 480 -13.98 -19.83 -17.34
C ILE A 480 -13.05 -21.03 -17.34
N ASP A 481 -11.75 -20.79 -17.25
CA ASP A 481 -10.85 -21.81 -16.74
C ASP A 481 -10.78 -21.67 -15.22
N THR A 482 -11.49 -22.56 -14.52
CA THR A 482 -11.52 -22.62 -13.06
C THR A 482 -10.17 -22.90 -12.41
N ARG A 483 -9.11 -23.12 -13.20
CA ARG A 483 -7.75 -23.42 -12.73
C ARG A 483 -6.76 -22.26 -12.89
N LEU A 484 -7.12 -21.19 -13.63
CA LEU A 484 -6.21 -20.07 -13.86
C LEU A 484 -6.11 -19.20 -12.60
N LYS A 485 -4.94 -19.23 -11.94
CA LYS A 485 -4.41 -18.07 -11.20
C LYS A 485 -4.58 -16.86 -12.12
N VAL A 486 -5.03 -15.72 -11.59
CA VAL A 486 -5.27 -14.49 -12.37
C VAL A 486 -4.03 -14.19 -13.20
N GLU A 487 -4.03 -14.59 -14.48
CA GLU A 487 -2.96 -14.29 -15.40
C GLU A 487 -2.85 -12.77 -15.48
N ALA A 488 -1.62 -12.27 -15.47
CA ALA A 488 -1.39 -10.86 -15.75
C ALA A 488 -2.11 -10.50 -17.06
N LEU A 489 -2.90 -9.43 -17.04
CA LEU A 489 -3.63 -8.99 -18.23
C LEU A 489 -2.65 -8.79 -19.40
N SER A 490 -3.13 -8.83 -20.64
CA SER A 490 -2.26 -8.55 -21.79
C SER A 490 -1.58 -7.18 -21.63
N PRO A 491 -0.38 -6.94 -22.21
CA PRO A 491 0.28 -5.63 -22.19
C PRO A 491 -0.61 -4.46 -22.64
N LYS A 492 -1.60 -4.75 -23.50
CA LYS A 492 -2.55 -3.77 -24.05
C LYS A 492 -3.83 -3.62 -23.22
N SER A 493 -3.91 -4.27 -22.07
CA SER A 493 -5.10 -4.28 -21.22
C SER A 493 -4.71 -4.09 -19.76
N PHE A 494 -5.48 -3.25 -19.09
CA PHE A 494 -5.29 -2.98 -17.69
C PHE A 494 -6.62 -2.84 -16.98
N LEU A 495 -6.61 -3.14 -15.69
CA LEU A 495 -7.76 -3.07 -14.81
C LEU A 495 -7.64 -1.84 -13.91
N VAL A 496 -8.71 -1.04 -13.88
CA VAL A 496 -8.85 0.10 -12.98
C VAL A 496 -9.92 -0.21 -11.95
N MET A 497 -9.61 0.02 -10.67
CA MET A 497 -10.56 -0.03 -9.58
C MET A 497 -10.80 1.37 -9.03
N SER A 498 -12.04 1.73 -8.72
CA SER A 498 -12.36 2.94 -7.96
C SER A 498 -13.12 2.55 -6.69
N TYR A 499 -12.63 2.96 -5.53
CA TYR A 499 -13.12 2.49 -4.24
C TYR A 499 -13.10 3.57 -3.16
N SER A 500 -14.27 3.83 -2.56
CA SER A 500 -14.40 4.71 -1.39
C SER A 500 -14.18 3.90 -0.12
N VAL A 501 -13.13 4.20 0.65
CA VAL A 501 -12.77 3.43 1.86
C VAL A 501 -13.48 3.90 3.14
N SER A 502 -14.14 5.06 3.10
CA SER A 502 -14.85 5.66 4.26
C SER A 502 -14.00 5.63 5.54
N SER A 503 -12.79 6.20 5.48
CA SER A 503 -11.87 6.23 6.63
C SER A 503 -12.45 6.91 7.86
N ASP A 504 -13.40 7.83 7.64
CA ASP A 504 -14.16 8.55 8.65
C ASP A 504 -14.88 7.64 9.66
N LEU A 505 -15.29 6.42 9.30
CA LEU A 505 -15.97 5.52 10.25
C LEU A 505 -15.07 5.06 11.42
N SER A 506 -13.74 5.18 11.32
CA SER A 506 -12.84 4.86 12.45
C SER A 506 -12.60 6.06 13.35
N TYR A 507 -13.25 7.19 13.09
CA TYR A 507 -13.23 8.34 13.94
C TYR A 507 -14.54 8.48 14.68
N CYS A 508 -14.47 8.48 16.02
CA CYS A 508 -15.65 8.49 16.89
C CYS A 508 -16.52 9.73 16.74
N GLY A 509 -16.01 10.82 16.14
CA GLY A 509 -16.79 12.05 15.89
C GLY A 509 -17.35 12.15 14.48
N SER A 510 -17.34 11.05 13.69
CA SER A 510 -18.02 11.01 12.40
C SER A 510 -19.51 10.71 12.62
N PRO A 511 -20.44 11.47 12.01
CA PRO A 511 -21.88 11.16 12.12
C PRO A 511 -22.23 9.75 11.64
N LYS A 512 -21.48 9.24 10.65
CA LYS A 512 -21.65 7.86 10.18
C LYS A 512 -21.15 6.83 11.20
N ALA A 513 -20.18 7.19 12.04
CA ALA A 513 -19.76 6.34 13.14
C ALA A 513 -20.86 6.28 14.21
N ASP A 514 -21.57 7.38 14.49
CA ASP A 514 -22.66 7.41 15.47
C ASP A 514 -23.78 6.42 15.11
N GLU A 515 -24.26 6.42 13.85
CA GLU A 515 -25.27 5.46 13.38
C GLU A 515 -24.83 4.00 13.55
N LEU A 516 -23.55 3.73 13.32
CA LEU A 516 -22.98 2.38 13.45
C LEU A 516 -22.72 2.00 14.90
N ILE A 517 -22.35 2.96 15.76
CA ILE A 517 -22.22 2.77 17.21
C ILE A 517 -23.59 2.41 17.78
N GLU A 518 -24.67 3.07 17.35
CA GLU A 518 -26.03 2.72 17.74
C GLU A 518 -26.41 1.31 17.27
N ALA A 519 -26.08 0.95 16.02
CA ALA A 519 -26.29 -0.41 15.51
C ALA A 519 -25.51 -1.45 16.31
N THR A 520 -24.27 -1.13 16.69
CA THR A 520 -23.46 -1.98 17.57
C THR A 520 -24.06 -2.09 18.97
N ALA A 521 -24.57 -0.99 19.54
CA ALA A 521 -25.22 -1.01 20.85
C ALA A 521 -26.51 -1.85 20.86
N ARG A 522 -27.22 -1.92 19.73
CA ARG A 522 -28.37 -2.83 19.54
C ARG A 522 -27.98 -4.29 19.31
N GLY A 523 -26.70 -4.58 19.09
CA GLY A 523 -26.21 -5.92 18.74
C GLY A 523 -26.35 -6.27 17.26
N ASP A 524 -26.74 -5.33 16.41
CA ASP A 524 -26.91 -5.53 14.97
C ASP A 524 -25.55 -5.62 14.22
N LEU A 525 -24.49 -5.04 14.81
CA LEU A 525 -23.18 -4.92 14.19
C LEU A 525 -22.05 -5.23 15.19
N ASP A 526 -21.08 -6.04 14.76
CA ASP A 526 -19.85 -6.29 15.52
C ASP A 526 -19.11 -4.96 15.77
N PRO A 527 -18.80 -4.58 17.02
CA PRO A 527 -18.02 -3.38 17.35
C PRO A 527 -16.71 -3.30 16.58
N ASN A 528 -16.10 -4.46 16.28
CA ASN A 528 -14.85 -4.52 15.54
C ASN A 528 -14.96 -4.03 14.10
N ALA A 529 -16.18 -3.91 13.56
CA ALA A 529 -16.42 -3.39 12.23
C ALA A 529 -16.03 -1.91 12.08
N LEU A 530 -15.90 -1.15 13.18
CA LEU A 530 -15.52 0.26 13.18
C LEU A 530 -14.00 0.48 13.22
N PHE A 531 -13.23 -0.45 13.80
CA PHE A 531 -11.78 -0.32 13.91
C PHE A 531 -11.11 -0.37 12.53
N TRP A 532 -10.16 0.54 12.32
CA TRP A 532 -9.47 0.67 11.05
C TRP A 532 -8.71 -0.60 10.72
N GLU A 533 -8.07 -1.25 11.69
CA GLU A 533 -7.28 -2.46 11.50
C GLU A 533 -8.12 -3.61 10.94
N THR A 534 -9.31 -3.82 11.49
CA THR A 534 -10.27 -4.84 11.03
C THR A 534 -10.77 -4.52 9.62
N ARG A 535 -11.12 -3.26 9.35
CA ARG A 535 -11.58 -2.83 8.04
C ARG A 535 -10.47 -2.88 6.99
N LEU A 536 -9.25 -2.52 7.36
CA LEU A 536 -8.06 -2.55 6.52
C LEU A 536 -7.83 -3.96 5.99
N GLN A 537 -7.98 -5.01 6.80
CA GLN A 537 -7.86 -6.39 6.30
C GLN A 537 -8.91 -6.72 5.22
N LYS A 538 -10.15 -6.24 5.41
CA LYS A 538 -11.24 -6.42 4.42
C LYS A 538 -10.98 -5.62 3.15
N ILE A 539 -10.61 -4.34 3.29
CA ILE A 539 -10.27 -3.43 2.19
C ILE A 539 -9.09 -3.99 1.41
N LYS A 540 -7.98 -4.34 2.08
CA LYS A 540 -6.80 -4.98 1.49
C LYS A 540 -7.21 -6.20 0.68
N ARG A 541 -7.98 -7.11 1.28
CA ARG A 541 -8.46 -8.31 0.59
C ARG A 541 -9.23 -7.94 -0.67
N GLN A 542 -10.12 -6.95 -0.63
CA GLN A 542 -10.89 -6.52 -1.80
C GLN A 542 -10.01 -5.88 -2.88
N LEU A 543 -9.14 -4.94 -2.52
CA LEU A 543 -8.25 -4.26 -3.47
C LEU A 543 -7.31 -5.26 -4.15
N LEU A 544 -6.73 -6.19 -3.38
CA LEU A 544 -5.79 -7.19 -3.90
C LEU A 544 -6.47 -8.36 -4.62
N TRP A 545 -7.72 -8.67 -4.30
CA TRP A 545 -8.46 -9.78 -4.93
C TRP A 545 -8.58 -9.61 -6.45
N HIS A 546 -8.72 -8.37 -6.90
CA HIS A 546 -8.91 -8.07 -8.31
C HIS A 546 -7.58 -7.88 -9.06
N ALA A 547 -6.45 -7.77 -8.36
CA ALA A 547 -5.13 -7.49 -8.94
C ALA A 547 -5.16 -6.30 -9.93
N ALA A 548 -5.87 -5.23 -9.59
CA ALA A 548 -6.08 -4.09 -10.48
C ALA A 548 -4.78 -3.32 -10.74
N ASP A 549 -4.45 -3.04 -12.00
CA ASP A 549 -3.23 -2.31 -12.32
C ASP A 549 -3.22 -0.87 -11.79
N ILE A 550 -4.40 -0.27 -11.64
CA ILE A 550 -4.61 1.08 -11.12
C ILE A 550 -5.75 1.06 -10.12
N ILE A 551 -5.58 1.68 -8.95
CA ILE A 551 -6.60 1.76 -7.89
C ILE A 551 -6.79 3.22 -7.48
N CYS A 552 -7.97 3.76 -7.74
CA CYS A 552 -8.41 5.07 -7.27
C CYS A 552 -9.12 4.89 -5.92
N VAL A 553 -8.55 5.43 -4.84
CA VAL A 553 -9.13 5.38 -3.50
C VAL A 553 -9.63 6.75 -3.09
N GLN A 554 -10.89 6.84 -2.67
CA GLN A 554 -11.48 8.08 -2.15
C GLN A 554 -11.77 7.98 -0.65
N GLY A 555 -11.66 9.11 0.05
CA GLY A 555 -12.03 9.27 1.45
C GLY A 555 -11.08 8.55 2.38
N ILE A 556 -9.78 8.55 2.07
CA ILE A 556 -8.74 7.98 2.91
C ILE A 556 -8.13 9.03 3.83
N HIS A 557 -7.96 8.71 5.11
CA HIS A 557 -7.30 9.60 6.06
C HIS A 557 -5.78 9.54 5.90
N SER A 558 -5.15 10.70 5.94
CA SER A 558 -3.70 10.85 5.97
C SER A 558 -3.29 11.99 6.88
N VAL A 559 -2.04 11.96 7.33
CA VAL A 559 -1.46 13.03 8.15
C VAL A 559 -0.68 14.01 7.28
N GLY A 560 -0.97 15.29 7.46
CA GLY A 560 -0.36 16.42 6.76
C GLY A 560 -1.21 17.01 5.65
N GLU A 561 -0.87 18.26 5.29
CA GLU A 561 -1.67 19.14 4.41
C GLU A 561 -1.21 19.11 2.95
N ARG A 562 -0.11 18.40 2.64
CA ARG A 562 0.50 18.42 1.31
C ARG A 562 0.21 17.14 0.54
N ALA A 563 0.16 17.28 -0.79
CA ALA A 563 0.24 16.15 -1.69
C ALA A 563 1.52 15.34 -1.42
N ARG A 564 1.42 14.01 -1.55
CA ARG A 564 2.56 13.10 -1.33
C ARG A 564 2.58 12.03 -2.39
N CYS A 565 3.77 11.69 -2.87
CA CYS A 565 3.97 10.60 -3.81
C CYS A 565 5.05 9.65 -3.29
N SER A 566 4.83 8.33 -3.42
CA SER A 566 5.78 7.31 -3.00
C SER A 566 7.13 7.43 -3.71
N GLU A 567 7.15 7.91 -4.94
CA GLU A 567 8.37 8.04 -5.75
C GLU A 567 9.20 9.27 -5.34
N THR A 568 8.56 10.36 -4.93
CA THR A 568 9.26 11.61 -4.55
C THR A 568 9.42 11.79 -3.04
N ASN A 569 8.61 11.11 -2.23
CA ASN A 569 8.55 11.27 -0.78
C ASN A 569 8.72 9.92 -0.05
N THR A 570 9.66 9.09 -0.52
CA THR A 570 9.94 7.74 0.00
C THR A 570 9.98 7.67 1.52
N ARG A 571 10.68 8.60 2.18
CA ARG A 571 10.81 8.66 3.66
C ARG A 571 9.49 8.70 4.41
N TRP A 572 8.47 9.35 3.86
CA TRP A 572 7.16 9.43 4.52
C TRP A 572 6.41 8.11 4.49
N PHE A 573 6.62 7.34 3.42
CA PHE A 573 6.00 6.04 3.25
C PHE A 573 6.82 4.91 3.89
N SER A 574 8.15 5.07 3.97
CA SER A 574 9.06 4.07 4.52
C SER A 574 9.30 4.18 6.03
N SER A 575 8.91 5.29 6.67
CA SER A 575 9.10 5.41 8.12
C SER A 575 8.19 4.42 8.86
N TYR A 576 8.78 3.33 9.34
CA TYR A 576 8.32 2.58 10.52
C TYR A 576 8.59 3.39 11.79
N SER A 577 8.27 4.67 11.75
CA SER A 577 8.27 5.51 12.92
C SER A 577 7.28 4.87 13.88
N TYR A 578 7.75 4.39 15.04
CA TYR A 578 6.88 3.94 16.15
C TYR A 578 5.87 5.03 16.58
N ASN A 579 6.06 6.27 16.10
CA ASN A 579 5.19 7.41 16.33
C ASN A 579 4.24 7.71 15.16
N ASP A 580 4.17 6.84 14.14
CA ASP A 580 3.15 7.01 13.10
C ASP A 580 1.79 6.89 13.77
N PRO A 581 0.99 7.97 13.74
CA PRO A 581 -0.27 7.96 14.46
C PRO A 581 -1.19 6.95 13.78
N THR A 582 -1.89 6.16 14.59
CA THR A 582 -2.78 5.06 14.14
C THR A 582 -3.82 5.51 13.11
N VAL A 583 -4.12 6.81 13.09
CA VAL A 583 -5.02 7.50 12.14
C VAL A 583 -4.45 7.70 10.73
N ASN A 584 -3.17 7.38 10.46
CA ASN A 584 -2.59 7.48 9.12
C ASN A 584 -2.96 6.28 8.24
N HIS A 585 -4.25 6.19 7.91
CA HIS A 585 -4.83 5.09 7.15
C HIS A 585 -4.17 4.90 5.77
N LEU A 586 -3.78 5.99 5.11
CA LEU A 586 -3.05 5.95 3.83
C LEU A 586 -1.72 5.20 3.96
N ALA A 587 -0.91 5.50 4.97
CA ALA A 587 0.39 4.82 5.15
C ALA A 587 0.19 3.33 5.43
N SER A 588 -0.79 2.98 6.28
CA SER A 588 -1.12 1.59 6.57
C SER A 588 -1.61 0.83 5.33
N LEU A 589 -2.45 1.45 4.50
CA LEU A 589 -2.90 0.86 3.24
C LEU A 589 -1.75 0.73 2.22
N TYR A 590 -0.93 1.78 2.09
CA TYR A 590 0.22 1.77 1.20
C TYR A 590 1.20 0.66 1.55
N ARG A 591 1.57 0.46 2.82
CA ARG A 591 2.49 -0.62 3.21
C ARG A 591 2.03 -1.98 2.72
N GLU A 592 0.73 -2.25 2.79
CA GLU A 592 0.17 -3.53 2.33
C GLU A 592 0.13 -3.65 0.80
N LEU A 593 -0.09 -2.54 0.08
CA LEU A 593 -0.07 -2.53 -1.39
C LEU A 593 1.36 -2.45 -1.96
N ALA A 594 2.30 -1.84 -1.25
CA ALA A 594 3.71 -1.73 -1.63
C ALA A 594 4.38 -3.11 -1.71
N LYS A 595 4.02 -4.03 -0.80
CA LYS A 595 4.37 -5.46 -0.86
C LYS A 595 3.96 -6.14 -2.17
N LYS A 596 2.99 -5.58 -2.89
CA LYS A 596 2.52 -6.02 -4.21
C LYS A 596 2.96 -5.09 -5.35
N ASN A 597 4.03 -4.35 -5.10
CA ASN A 597 4.69 -3.42 -6.00
C ASN A 597 3.78 -2.28 -6.51
N TYR A 598 2.91 -1.74 -5.65
CA TYR A 598 2.15 -0.54 -5.96
C TYR A 598 2.86 0.74 -5.51
N GLY A 599 2.91 1.73 -6.40
CA GLY A 599 3.15 3.13 -6.04
C GLY A 599 1.86 3.83 -5.63
N VAL A 600 1.98 5.01 -5.01
CA VAL A 600 0.83 5.84 -4.64
C VAL A 600 1.12 7.32 -4.74
N VAL A 601 0.12 8.08 -5.18
CA VAL A 601 0.02 9.53 -5.00
C VAL A 601 -1.23 9.81 -4.18
N PHE A 602 -1.14 10.72 -3.23
CA PHE A 602 -2.25 11.18 -2.41
C PHE A 602 -2.37 12.70 -2.47
N MET A 603 -3.62 13.16 -2.55
CA MET A 603 -4.01 14.56 -2.50
C MET A 603 -4.99 14.77 -1.34
N PRO A 604 -4.65 15.58 -0.32
CA PRO A 604 -5.61 15.95 0.73
C PRO A 604 -6.72 16.83 0.14
N THR A 605 -7.96 16.63 0.58
CA THR A 605 -9.14 17.36 0.09
C THR A 605 -9.93 18.08 1.16
N LEU A 606 -10.03 17.53 2.37
CA LEU A 606 -10.75 18.16 3.47
C LEU A 606 -9.99 17.91 4.78
N LYS A 607 -9.77 18.98 5.55
CA LYS A 607 -9.24 18.88 6.91
C LYS A 607 -10.30 18.29 7.82
N GLN A 608 -9.92 17.24 8.56
CA GLN A 608 -10.85 16.57 9.46
C GLN A 608 -11.24 17.52 10.61
N PRO A 609 -12.55 17.73 10.87
CA PRO A 609 -13.01 18.56 11.98
C PRO A 609 -12.40 18.12 13.32
N GLY A 610 -11.90 19.09 14.10
CA GLY A 610 -11.27 18.83 15.40
C GLY A 610 -9.84 18.28 15.35
N SER A 611 -9.30 18.03 14.15
CA SER A 611 -7.91 17.61 13.98
C SER A 611 -7.05 18.72 13.40
N ALA A 612 -5.88 18.94 14.00
CA ALA A 612 -4.91 19.90 13.47
C ALA A 612 -4.17 19.36 12.23
N GLN A 613 -4.07 18.04 12.05
CA GLN A 613 -3.15 17.43 11.09
C GLN A 613 -3.76 16.35 10.18
N ILE A 614 -4.95 15.83 10.50
CA ILE A 614 -5.55 14.74 9.72
C ILE A 614 -6.41 15.32 8.59
N HIS A 615 -6.20 14.77 7.40
CA HIS A 615 -6.91 15.16 6.18
C HIS A 615 -7.56 13.93 5.55
N CYS A 616 -8.81 14.08 5.11
CA CYS A 616 -9.43 13.19 4.14
C CYS A 616 -8.91 13.56 2.76
N GLY A 617 -8.65 12.57 1.91
CA GLY A 617 -8.19 12.85 0.55
C GLY A 617 -8.47 11.73 -0.45
N ASN A 618 -7.95 11.94 -1.65
CA ASN A 618 -8.02 11.01 -2.76
C ASN A 618 -6.61 10.46 -3.04
N ALA A 619 -6.52 9.18 -3.35
CA ALA A 619 -5.27 8.52 -3.72
C ALA A 619 -5.41 7.76 -5.02
N VAL A 620 -4.33 7.68 -5.78
CA VAL A 620 -4.18 6.82 -6.96
C VAL A 620 -2.99 5.91 -6.69
N PHE A 621 -3.25 4.60 -6.68
CA PHE A 621 -2.23 3.57 -6.66
C PHE A 621 -2.04 3.01 -8.07
N TRP A 622 -0.82 2.63 -8.44
CA TRP A 622 -0.51 1.98 -9.71
C TRP A 622 0.52 0.87 -9.51
N LYS A 623 0.44 -0.18 -10.32
CA LYS A 623 1.40 -1.28 -10.30
C LYS A 623 2.71 -0.86 -11.01
N ARG A 624 3.81 -0.72 -10.26
CA ARG A 624 5.11 -0.23 -10.78
C ARG A 624 5.76 -1.13 -11.83
N THR A 625 5.39 -2.42 -11.84
CA THR A 625 5.85 -3.34 -12.89
C THR A 625 5.26 -3.02 -14.27
N ARG A 626 4.13 -2.30 -14.33
CA ARG A 626 3.43 -1.99 -15.60
C ARG A 626 3.43 -0.51 -15.94
N TRP A 627 3.47 0.34 -14.92
CA TRP A 627 3.30 1.78 -15.07
C TRP A 627 4.43 2.54 -14.40
N GLN A 628 4.91 3.57 -15.09
CA GLN A 628 5.80 4.58 -14.56
C GLN A 628 4.99 5.87 -14.41
N MET A 629 5.08 6.51 -13.24
CA MET A 629 4.45 7.81 -13.04
C MET A 629 5.36 8.90 -13.59
N GLU A 630 4.82 9.73 -14.49
CA GLU A 630 5.53 10.89 -15.05
C GLU A 630 5.32 12.12 -14.19
N ARG A 631 4.06 12.45 -13.91
CA ARG A 631 3.68 13.61 -13.10
C ARG A 631 2.30 13.43 -12.46
N TYR A 632 2.04 14.25 -11.46
CA TYR A 632 0.75 14.37 -10.80
C TYR A 632 0.46 15.83 -10.46
N TRP A 633 -0.82 16.19 -10.40
CA TRP A 633 -1.24 17.54 -10.04
C TRP A 633 -2.65 17.55 -9.43
N ASP A 634 -2.96 18.62 -8.70
CA ASP A 634 -4.31 18.93 -8.26
C ASP A 634 -5.06 19.63 -9.40
N ALA A 635 -6.13 19.03 -9.89
CA ALA A 635 -7.01 19.61 -10.90
C ALA A 635 -8.09 20.53 -10.29
N GLY A 636 -8.00 20.84 -9.00
CA GLY A 636 -8.91 21.68 -8.25
C GLY A 636 -10.06 20.88 -7.61
N LYS A 637 -10.64 21.47 -6.55
CA LYS A 637 -11.75 20.86 -5.77
C LYS A 637 -11.43 19.46 -5.23
N GLY A 638 -10.15 19.15 -5.01
CA GLY A 638 -9.71 17.86 -4.51
C GLY A 638 -9.60 16.76 -5.57
N ALA A 639 -9.61 17.09 -6.86
CA ALA A 639 -9.38 16.12 -7.92
C ALA A 639 -7.88 15.85 -8.11
N LEU A 640 -7.46 14.60 -7.92
CA LEU A 640 -6.08 14.15 -8.17
C LEU A 640 -5.95 13.61 -9.59
N CYS A 641 -5.08 14.22 -10.40
CA CYS A 641 -4.68 13.71 -11.71
C CYS A 641 -3.28 13.11 -11.66
N VAL A 642 -3.10 11.94 -12.27
CA VAL A 642 -1.81 11.24 -12.39
C VAL A 642 -1.62 10.78 -13.82
N GLU A 643 -0.50 11.16 -14.42
CA GLU A 643 -0.08 10.71 -15.75
C GLU A 643 0.88 9.52 -15.60
N LEU A 644 0.54 8.42 -16.26
CA LEU A 644 1.26 7.16 -16.19
C LEU A 644 1.68 6.71 -17.60
N THR A 645 2.98 6.47 -17.78
CA THR A 645 3.56 5.86 -18.99
C THR A 645 3.58 4.35 -18.84
N SER A 646 3.20 3.63 -19.90
CA SER A 646 3.25 2.17 -19.89
C SER A 646 4.67 1.64 -20.07
N LYS A 647 5.13 0.76 -19.17
CA LYS A 647 6.41 0.05 -19.32
C LYS A 647 6.36 -1.11 -20.32
N LEU A 648 5.16 -1.58 -20.67
CA LEU A 648 4.94 -2.76 -21.50
C LEU A 648 4.56 -2.41 -22.95
N GLN A 649 5.00 -1.26 -23.47
CA GLN A 649 4.66 -0.76 -24.80
C GLN A 649 3.14 -0.51 -25.00
N GLY A 650 2.46 -0.05 -23.95
CA GLY A 650 1.07 0.41 -23.99
C GLY A 650 0.93 1.93 -24.16
N PRO A 651 -0.31 2.45 -24.31
CA PRO A 651 -0.54 3.88 -24.34
C PRO A 651 -0.29 4.51 -22.96
N ASP A 652 0.11 5.78 -22.96
CA ASP A 652 0.11 6.60 -21.75
C ASP A 652 -1.32 6.85 -21.30
N VAL A 653 -1.53 6.89 -19.99
CA VAL A 653 -2.86 7.04 -19.40
C VAL A 653 -2.88 8.18 -18.41
N LEU A 654 -3.93 9.01 -18.52
CA LEU A 654 -4.26 10.01 -17.52
C LEU A 654 -5.35 9.46 -16.61
N VAL A 655 -5.03 9.32 -15.33
CA VAL A 655 -5.94 8.82 -14.30
C VAL A 655 -6.40 9.98 -13.44
N CYS A 656 -7.72 10.16 -13.33
CA CYS A 656 -8.30 11.16 -12.43
C CYS A 656 -9.09 10.46 -11.31
N CYS A 657 -8.72 10.75 -10.06
CA CYS A 657 -9.42 10.32 -8.86
C CYS A 657 -9.97 11.56 -8.15
N SER A 658 -11.29 11.71 -8.18
CA SER A 658 -11.94 12.87 -7.59
C SER A 658 -13.09 12.46 -6.68
N ARG A 659 -13.10 13.10 -5.51
CA ARG A 659 -14.25 13.28 -4.65
C ARG A 659 -14.09 14.63 -3.99
N ALA A 660 -15.08 15.48 -4.21
CA ALA A 660 -14.97 16.88 -3.87
C ALA A 660 -15.07 17.11 -2.36
N GLY A 661 -14.37 18.14 -1.88
CA GLY A 661 -14.35 18.54 -0.46
C GLY A 661 -15.75 18.77 0.12
N ASN A 662 -16.65 19.37 -0.66
CA ASN A 662 -18.03 19.62 -0.26
C ASN A 662 -18.84 18.34 -0.03
N VAL A 663 -18.59 17.27 -0.79
CA VAL A 663 -19.23 15.96 -0.57
C VAL A 663 -18.80 15.37 0.77
N TYR A 664 -17.52 15.50 1.11
CA TYR A 664 -17.06 15.09 2.44
C TYR A 664 -17.67 15.95 3.54
N ALA A 665 -17.78 17.25 3.33
CA ALA A 665 -18.34 18.17 4.32
C ALA A 665 -19.83 17.91 4.59
N GLU A 666 -20.62 17.65 3.53
CA GLU A 666 -22.03 17.30 3.61
C GLU A 666 -22.23 15.99 4.40
N GLU A 667 -21.42 14.98 4.13
CA GLU A 667 -21.44 13.70 4.84
C GLU A 667 -21.07 13.81 6.33
N TRP A 668 -20.38 14.88 6.71
CA TRP A 668 -20.01 15.18 8.09
C TRP A 668 -21.08 15.97 8.86
N GLY A 669 -22.28 16.14 8.28
CA GLY A 669 -23.47 16.61 8.99
C GLY A 669 -23.41 18.07 9.45
N LYS A 670 -22.42 18.83 8.99
CA LYS A 670 -22.31 20.25 9.33
C LYS A 670 -23.05 21.09 8.29
N ASN A 671 -23.91 21.97 8.79
CA ASN A 671 -24.29 23.23 8.13
C ASN A 671 -23.04 24.12 8.02
N PHE A 672 -21.98 23.68 7.33
CA PHE A 672 -20.95 24.62 6.91
C PHE A 672 -21.68 25.64 6.05
N SER A 673 -21.57 26.93 6.40
CA SER A 673 -22.04 27.94 5.47
C SER A 673 -21.28 27.75 4.16
N ASN A 674 -21.94 27.96 3.01
CA ASN A 674 -21.24 27.91 1.73
C ASN A 674 -19.99 28.80 1.75
N GLU A 675 -20.00 29.87 2.54
CA GLU A 675 -18.85 30.74 2.79
C GLU A 675 -17.70 29.98 3.48
N GLU A 676 -17.90 29.23 4.58
CA GLU A 676 -16.83 28.45 5.23
C GLU A 676 -16.21 27.37 4.31
N LEU A 677 -17.02 26.78 3.43
CA LEU A 677 -16.55 25.82 2.42
C LEU A 677 -15.77 26.48 1.27
N ILE A 678 -16.06 27.75 0.98
CA ILE A 678 -15.38 28.54 -0.05
C ILE A 678 -14.16 29.27 0.54
N THR A 679 -14.17 29.60 1.83
CA THR A 679 -13.11 30.34 2.54
C THR A 679 -12.12 29.45 3.28
N GLN A 680 -12.30 28.12 3.34
CA GLN A 680 -11.16 27.26 3.63
C GLN A 680 -10.14 27.47 2.51
N PRO A 681 -8.99 28.11 2.79
CA PRO A 681 -8.02 28.36 1.75
C PRO A 681 -7.57 27.00 1.22
N ALA A 682 -7.77 26.76 -0.07
CA ALA A 682 -6.73 26.06 -0.80
C ALA A 682 -5.49 26.94 -0.61
N ASP A 683 -4.65 26.60 0.38
CA ASP A 683 -3.49 27.39 0.74
C ASP A 683 -2.63 27.57 -0.52
N SER A 684 -2.78 28.74 -1.12
CA SER A 684 -2.07 29.21 -2.30
C SER A 684 -0.60 29.50 -2.00
N SER A 685 -0.12 29.15 -0.79
CA SER A 685 1.29 29.16 -0.41
C SER A 685 2.06 27.91 -0.83
N ALA A 686 1.42 26.91 -1.46
CA ALA A 686 2.17 26.03 -2.34
C ALA A 686 2.50 26.82 -3.62
N THR A 687 3.63 27.53 -3.61
CA THR A 687 4.34 27.88 -4.86
C THR A 687 4.78 26.58 -5.54
N CYS A 688 3.83 25.85 -6.13
CA CYS A 688 4.03 25.40 -7.48
C CYS A 688 4.19 26.67 -8.29
N VAL A 689 5.24 26.75 -9.10
CA VAL A 689 5.32 27.70 -10.20
C VAL A 689 4.23 27.28 -11.20
N ALA A 690 2.97 27.52 -10.85
CA ALA A 690 1.91 27.65 -11.81
C ALA A 690 1.99 29.11 -12.24
N ALA A 691 2.75 29.37 -13.30
CA ALA A 691 2.44 30.52 -14.14
C ALA A 691 0.92 30.49 -14.40
N PRO A 692 0.23 31.65 -14.39
CA PRO A 692 -1.20 31.67 -14.63
C PRO A 692 -1.46 30.86 -15.91
N LEU A 693 -2.29 29.82 -15.78
CA LEU A 693 -2.48 28.75 -16.76
C LEU A 693 -2.68 29.25 -18.20
N TRP A 694 -3.05 30.52 -18.40
CA TRP A 694 -3.32 31.18 -19.67
C TRP A 694 -2.09 31.82 -20.36
N GLN A 695 -0.97 32.00 -19.67
CA GLN A 695 0.23 32.64 -20.26
C GLN A 695 1.13 31.65 -21.01
N GLU A 696 1.11 30.35 -20.70
CA GLU A 696 1.91 29.31 -21.37
C GLU A 696 1.12 28.45 -22.38
N ILE A 697 -0.16 28.77 -22.63
CA ILE A 697 -0.94 28.17 -23.72
C ILE A 697 -0.54 28.87 -25.03
N ALA A 698 0.64 28.53 -25.55
CA ALA A 698 1.15 29.12 -26.78
C ALA A 698 0.50 28.53 -28.05
N GLU A 699 -0.27 27.43 -27.95
CA GLU A 699 -0.72 26.66 -29.12
C GLU A 699 -2.17 26.14 -29.06
N GLU A 700 -3.06 26.65 -28.19
CA GLU A 700 -4.47 26.20 -28.22
C GLU A 700 -5.34 26.98 -29.21
N HIS A 701 -6.09 26.23 -30.02
CA HIS A 701 -7.10 26.76 -30.92
C HIS A 701 -8.39 27.02 -30.14
N LEU A 702 -8.65 28.28 -29.80
CA LEU A 702 -9.92 28.70 -29.19
C LEU A 702 -10.94 29.05 -30.28
N LEU A 703 -12.00 28.24 -30.41
CA LEU A 703 -13.01 28.38 -31.45
C LEU A 703 -14.37 28.70 -30.84
N VAL A 704 -15.10 29.62 -31.47
CA VAL A 704 -16.48 29.95 -31.07
C VAL A 704 -17.40 29.75 -32.27
N ILE A 705 -18.34 28.81 -32.15
CA ILE A 705 -19.28 28.50 -33.23
C ILE A 705 -20.31 29.62 -33.31
N ASN A 706 -20.38 30.28 -34.46
CA ASN A 706 -21.23 31.45 -34.63
C ASN A 706 -21.98 31.44 -35.97
N LEU A 707 -23.26 31.79 -35.93
CA LEU A 707 -24.11 31.89 -37.12
C LEU A 707 -23.64 33.04 -38.04
N GLU A 708 -23.91 32.92 -39.34
CA GLU A 708 -23.75 34.02 -40.28
C GLU A 708 -24.95 34.98 -40.23
N GLY A 709 -24.76 36.22 -40.71
CA GLY A 709 -25.79 37.27 -40.74
C GLY A 709 -25.89 38.13 -39.49
N GLU A 710 -26.93 38.97 -39.42
CA GLU A 710 -27.12 40.00 -38.38
C GLU A 710 -27.26 39.41 -36.96
N GLY A 711 -28.02 38.32 -36.81
CA GLY A 711 -28.15 37.64 -35.51
C GLY A 711 -26.82 37.06 -35.02
N GLY A 712 -25.96 36.60 -35.94
CA GLY A 712 -24.60 36.20 -35.63
C GLY A 712 -23.69 37.36 -35.28
N GLN A 713 -23.92 38.56 -35.83
CA GLN A 713 -23.10 39.75 -35.54
C GLN A 713 -23.30 40.21 -34.09
N ALA A 714 -24.54 40.31 -33.62
CA ALA A 714 -24.83 40.69 -32.23
C ALA A 714 -24.17 39.74 -31.22
N ARG A 715 -24.15 38.45 -31.54
CA ARG A 715 -23.46 37.42 -30.74
C ARG A 715 -21.94 37.59 -30.75
N ARG A 716 -21.33 37.85 -31.92
CA ARG A 716 -19.89 38.18 -32.00
C ARG A 716 -19.54 39.37 -31.11
N ASP A 717 -20.33 40.44 -31.18
CA ASP A 717 -20.10 41.67 -30.39
C ASP A 717 -20.25 41.42 -28.88
N HIS A 718 -21.13 40.50 -28.48
CA HIS A 718 -21.22 40.05 -27.08
C HIS A 718 -19.98 39.26 -26.66
N ILE A 719 -19.59 38.25 -27.44
CA ILE A 719 -18.43 37.39 -27.15
C ILE A 719 -17.14 38.19 -27.09
N TYR A 720 -16.94 39.15 -28.01
CA TYR A 720 -15.79 40.06 -27.96
C TYR A 720 -15.69 40.76 -26.61
N ARG A 721 -16.80 41.36 -26.12
CA ARG A 721 -16.82 42.05 -24.82
C ARG A 721 -16.55 41.11 -23.65
N GLU A 722 -17.05 39.88 -23.70
CA GLU A 722 -16.88 38.91 -22.61
C GLU A 722 -15.47 38.31 -22.60
N PHE A 723 -14.86 38.11 -23.77
CA PHE A 723 -13.49 37.63 -23.90
C PHE A 723 -12.46 38.73 -23.61
N GLU A 724 -12.78 39.99 -23.91
CA GLU A 724 -12.00 41.15 -23.51
C GLU A 724 -11.87 41.23 -21.97
N LYS A 725 -12.96 40.99 -21.22
CA LYS A 725 -12.94 40.97 -19.75
C LYS A 725 -11.94 39.98 -19.15
N VAL A 726 -11.61 38.91 -19.86
CA VAL A 726 -10.70 37.84 -19.41
C VAL A 726 -9.37 37.82 -20.18
N GLY A 727 -9.07 38.84 -20.99
CA GLY A 727 -7.80 38.96 -21.71
C GLY A 727 -7.61 37.96 -22.85
N LEU A 728 -8.71 37.46 -23.43
CA LEU A 728 -8.69 36.55 -24.59
C LEU A 728 -8.83 37.29 -25.94
N GLU A 729 -8.74 38.61 -25.95
CA GLU A 729 -8.80 39.40 -27.18
C GLU A 729 -7.72 38.94 -28.18
N GLY A 730 -8.12 38.67 -29.42
CA GLY A 730 -7.22 38.20 -30.49
C GLY A 730 -6.74 36.74 -30.38
N ARG A 731 -7.11 36.02 -29.31
CA ARG A 731 -6.71 34.62 -29.07
C ARG A 731 -7.74 33.58 -29.50
N PHE A 732 -8.83 33.99 -30.14
CA PHE A 732 -9.90 33.12 -30.57
C PHE A 732 -10.33 33.39 -32.01
N ARG A 733 -10.97 32.40 -32.63
CA ARG A 733 -11.52 32.52 -33.98
C ARG A 733 -13.00 32.11 -33.99
N PHE A 734 -13.80 32.86 -34.71
CA PHE A 734 -15.17 32.44 -34.98
C PHE A 734 -15.18 31.34 -36.04
N TRP A 735 -15.86 30.25 -35.73
CA TRP A 735 -16.13 29.18 -36.68
C TRP A 735 -17.53 29.36 -37.26
N PRO A 736 -17.70 29.39 -38.60
CA PRO A 736 -19.01 29.58 -39.20
C PRO A 736 -19.90 28.36 -38.89
N ALA A 737 -21.01 28.59 -38.20
CA ALA A 737 -21.99 27.55 -37.95
C ALA A 737 -22.69 27.17 -39.25
N ILE A 738 -22.81 25.86 -39.50
CA ILE A 738 -23.48 25.36 -40.70
C ILE A 738 -24.98 25.64 -40.59
N ASN A 739 -25.46 26.56 -41.42
CA ASN A 739 -26.88 26.84 -41.54
C ASN A 739 -27.57 25.67 -42.25
N PHE A 740 -28.23 24.82 -41.48
CA PHE A 740 -28.94 23.65 -41.99
C PHE A 740 -29.99 24.00 -43.05
N LYS A 741 -30.57 25.21 -43.03
CA LYS A 741 -31.58 25.63 -44.02
C LYS A 741 -30.98 25.83 -45.42
N ASN A 742 -29.72 26.22 -45.51
CA ASN A 742 -29.09 26.68 -46.76
C ASN A 742 -27.89 25.84 -47.21
N SER A 743 -27.52 24.78 -46.48
CA SER A 743 -26.34 23.98 -46.80
C SER A 743 -26.57 23.07 -48.02
N THR A 744 -26.14 23.54 -49.19
CA THR A 744 -26.18 22.78 -50.46
C THR A 744 -25.30 21.53 -50.43
N ARG A 745 -24.21 21.55 -49.65
CA ARG A 745 -23.34 20.39 -49.41
C ARG A 745 -24.11 19.27 -48.69
N LEU A 746 -24.88 19.61 -47.66
CA LEU A 746 -25.64 18.62 -46.90
C LEU A 746 -26.82 18.04 -47.66
N ALA A 747 -27.51 18.89 -48.42
CA ALA A 747 -28.56 18.45 -49.32
C ALA A 747 -27.99 17.38 -50.29
N LYS A 748 -26.78 17.59 -50.82
CA LYS A 748 -26.07 16.60 -51.66
C LYS A 748 -25.68 15.33 -50.89
N GLU A 749 -25.06 15.44 -49.71
CA GLU A 749 -24.63 14.28 -48.91
C GLU A 749 -25.81 13.40 -48.45
N THR A 750 -26.97 14.02 -48.20
CA THR A 750 -28.21 13.31 -47.80
C THR A 750 -29.10 12.93 -48.99
N ASN A 751 -28.67 13.24 -50.22
CA ASN A 751 -29.38 12.99 -51.47
C ASN A 751 -30.81 13.57 -51.49
N ARG A 752 -30.98 14.79 -50.96
CA ARG A 752 -32.27 15.53 -50.93
C ARG A 752 -32.11 16.91 -51.58
N LYS A 753 -33.22 17.50 -52.04
CA LYS A 753 -33.21 18.85 -52.65
C LYS A 753 -32.99 19.97 -51.61
N GLU A 754 -33.43 19.76 -50.38
CA GLU A 754 -33.25 20.64 -49.22
C GLU A 754 -32.92 19.79 -47.99
N CYS A 755 -32.13 20.32 -47.04
CA CYS A 755 -31.72 19.59 -45.84
C CYS A 755 -32.95 19.33 -44.94
N PRO A 756 -33.27 18.07 -44.61
CA PRO A 756 -34.40 17.73 -43.73
C PRO A 756 -34.07 17.90 -42.23
N CYS A 757 -33.01 18.64 -41.93
CA CYS A 757 -32.22 18.55 -40.72
C CYS A 757 -32.76 19.54 -39.67
N ASP A 758 -32.81 19.15 -38.38
CA ASP A 758 -33.10 20.10 -37.31
C ASP A 758 -31.84 20.94 -36.95
N SER A 759 -32.00 21.93 -36.08
CA SER A 759 -30.89 22.77 -35.63
C SER A 759 -29.77 21.98 -34.92
N LYS A 760 -30.09 20.84 -34.30
CA LYS A 760 -29.11 19.99 -33.60
C LYS A 760 -28.18 19.30 -34.59
N VAL A 761 -28.72 18.87 -35.74
CA VAL A 761 -27.91 18.31 -36.83
C VAL A 761 -26.95 19.37 -37.38
N GLY A 762 -27.42 20.61 -37.59
CA GLY A 762 -26.55 21.74 -38.00
C GLY A 762 -25.38 21.99 -37.04
N CYS A 763 -25.63 21.93 -35.73
CA CYS A 763 -24.57 22.02 -34.72
C CYS A 763 -23.57 20.86 -34.82
N ALA A 764 -24.07 19.62 -34.84
CA ALA A 764 -23.23 18.42 -34.94
C ALA A 764 -22.31 18.42 -36.18
N LEU A 765 -22.78 19.01 -37.28
CA LEU A 765 -21.98 19.12 -38.50
C LEU A 765 -20.92 20.22 -38.41
N SER A 766 -21.22 21.32 -37.72
CA SER A 766 -20.24 22.36 -37.41
C SER A 766 -19.09 21.77 -36.58
N HIS A 767 -19.42 20.92 -35.61
CA HIS A 767 -18.44 20.15 -34.82
C HIS A 767 -17.60 19.22 -35.67
N ARG A 768 -18.26 18.47 -36.57
CA ARG A 768 -17.57 17.57 -37.49
C ARG A 768 -16.53 18.31 -38.34
N GLU A 769 -16.85 19.48 -38.89
CA GLU A 769 -15.89 20.25 -39.69
C GLU A 769 -14.71 20.76 -38.85
N ILE A 770 -14.93 21.12 -37.58
CA ILE A 770 -13.84 21.45 -36.65
C ILE A 770 -12.95 20.23 -36.41
N TYR A 771 -13.53 19.04 -36.18
CA TYR A 771 -12.73 17.82 -35.97
C TYR A 771 -11.98 17.37 -37.24
N GLU A 772 -12.59 17.51 -38.41
CA GLU A 772 -11.91 17.27 -39.69
C GLU A 772 -10.72 18.22 -39.86
N MET A 773 -10.86 19.49 -39.47
CA MET A 773 -9.77 20.46 -39.49
C MET A 773 -8.68 20.12 -38.47
N MET A 774 -9.05 19.77 -37.24
CA MET A 774 -8.10 19.32 -36.20
C MET A 774 -7.25 18.14 -36.68
N LEU A 775 -7.88 17.16 -37.34
CA LEU A 775 -7.17 16.00 -37.89
C LEU A 775 -6.27 16.39 -39.07
N TYR A 776 -6.74 17.27 -39.95
CA TYR A 776 -5.99 17.70 -41.13
C TYR A 776 -4.76 18.54 -40.77
N GLU A 777 -4.92 19.51 -39.87
CA GLU A 777 -3.85 20.41 -39.42
C GLU A 777 -3.06 19.86 -38.22
N LYS A 778 -3.45 18.68 -37.70
CA LYS A 778 -2.82 18.01 -36.56
C LYS A 778 -2.82 18.86 -35.27
N TRP A 779 -3.94 19.52 -34.98
CA TRP A 779 -4.10 20.24 -33.71
C TRP A 779 -4.10 19.25 -32.54
N ALA A 780 -3.25 19.49 -31.54
CA ALA A 780 -3.18 18.65 -30.34
C ALA A 780 -4.47 18.76 -29.48
N CYS A 781 -5.02 19.97 -29.37
CA CYS A 781 -6.27 20.25 -28.68
C CYS A 781 -6.94 21.53 -29.23
N ALA A 782 -8.24 21.67 -28.99
CA ALA A 782 -9.02 22.87 -29.28
C ALA A 782 -10.12 23.04 -28.23
N THR A 783 -10.42 24.28 -27.83
CA THR A 783 -11.54 24.62 -26.96
C THR A 783 -12.66 25.21 -27.81
N ILE A 784 -13.85 24.61 -27.76
CA ILE A 784 -14.98 24.99 -28.62
C ILE A 784 -16.11 25.54 -27.74
N PHE A 785 -16.56 26.76 -28.02
CA PHE A 785 -17.73 27.38 -27.39
C PHE A 785 -18.94 27.30 -28.33
N GLU A 786 -19.97 26.57 -27.91
CA GLU A 786 -21.22 26.38 -28.68
C GLU A 786 -22.26 27.49 -28.43
N ASP A 787 -22.30 28.03 -27.20
CA ASP A 787 -23.29 28.98 -26.70
C ASP A 787 -22.70 30.37 -26.38
N ASP A 788 -23.54 31.32 -25.95
CA ASP A 788 -23.07 32.60 -25.43
C ASP A 788 -22.18 32.40 -24.20
N VAL A 789 -21.19 33.27 -24.05
CA VAL A 789 -20.23 33.19 -22.96
C VAL A 789 -20.49 34.35 -22.02
N GLY A 790 -20.70 34.08 -20.75
CA GLY A 790 -20.95 35.12 -19.75
C GLY A 790 -20.10 34.90 -18.52
N TRP A 791 -19.40 35.94 -18.08
CA TRP A 791 -18.66 35.93 -16.83
C TRP A 791 -19.47 36.63 -15.74
N PRO A 792 -19.60 36.04 -14.53
CA PRO A 792 -20.26 36.71 -13.43
C PRO A 792 -19.52 38.04 -13.14
N PRO A 793 -20.24 39.10 -12.77
CA PRO A 793 -19.61 40.38 -12.43
C PRO A 793 -18.57 40.13 -11.35
N THR A 794 -17.33 40.55 -11.61
CA THR A 794 -16.28 40.62 -10.61
C THR A 794 -16.75 41.60 -9.54
N SER A 795 -17.39 41.09 -8.50
CA SER A 795 -17.61 41.86 -7.28
C SER A 795 -16.23 42.26 -6.80
N VAL A 796 -15.97 43.57 -6.80
CA VAL A 796 -14.75 44.18 -6.31
C VAL A 796 -14.54 43.69 -4.88
N VAL A 797 -13.63 42.74 -4.72
CA VAL A 797 -13.09 42.34 -3.42
C VAL A 797 -12.19 43.50 -3.01
N GLY A 798 -12.67 44.32 -2.07
CA GLY A 798 -11.88 45.31 -1.35
C GLY A 798 -11.15 44.68 -0.19
#